data_AF-A0A931ISU3-F1
#
_entry.id   AF-A0A931ISU3-F1
#
_cell.length_a   1.000
_cell.length_b   1.000
_cell.length_c   1.000
_cell.angle_alpha   90.00
_cell.angle_beta   90.00
_cell.angle_gamma   90.00
#
_symmetry.space_group_name_H-M   'P 1'
#
loop_
_entity.id
_entity.type
_entity.pdbx_description
1 polymer ?
#
loop_
_entity_poly.entity_id
_entity_poly.type
_entity_poly.pdbx_seq_one_letter_code
_entity_poly.pdbx_strand_id
1 'polypeptide(L)'
;MNKTVRLSLTAAIAGCLVLAPMQGWTKYDQISYAATNEMKAFSGMNVKTFKLTSKSTLKVKDVMFQYGASTKRVFFTAEYYNGDGSTIDAADYWVQLNSKNGANYKLLSSPSNPTDLKIAPKTSKKFTYYADVDTSLKYTDIKFKVVKWDFSAPNYTKVIGETTIASTYVNKVPANQFYLIQTKGEKIKSSLKGSNKIDIGNYNEVQIKLNLTNQSNMAVPTDYKYYLRTKSGLVITVNPTDPTIKQVGVNESVDLLLVSQLSKKIDLAGAELLVTKIDGKDSLEVPVANYAVTWNATSTLIAKQNKSSKFIVEDSTVEMYIKDIYTNKGNATNDIVLNMKLVNRGNQEVKLPEFTYEIKTSNGKVYKTTSPEKDLVLLPDKEIDISISTEIPANASDKLVLLISQPKLEAGPPKHLKSAFLLDAIKPAVELNTKIYTSSQGTYKFNIDSIERLPWGDEDIINVYLQVANIGKDTAIIPKLAGSMSLNGIEVKDAKTSWTKLDSQIMIDPNKTANFVVSMKVPYTYTFSKVNLKVLDQITADKAQTIANFTSAKLKPVSKINVGGTHFISSIGRQSEVKIDRVYKFEGSKSNLVYVDLNMNNAETRAKLLPVIKAHFNTGTHGVYDAKIVDVTTKINARENAVVTLVAELPKSIENYNDIDLVIGEAMTNGAYATASKDADGFINVVGFDLKQTESAISKDLRNIELPSYSLDIRSVDARISGGDKLELGLNYTLLDNFKYANNDRERKVIFEIKTPTASFEQTVKLGTGGMTEGNLQTFGIDFAGDRIGSHTVSGFNLNVYEEYEGFRRLVGTGKINGYSMN
;
A
#
# COMPACT_ATOMS: atom_id res chain seq x y z
N MET A 1 -23.32 47.71 -53.65
CA MET A 1 -23.00 49.15 -53.65
C MET A 1 -23.54 49.79 -52.38
N ASN A 2 -22.95 50.91 -51.93
CA ASN A 2 -23.48 51.97 -51.04
C ASN A 2 -24.55 51.60 -49.98
N LYS A 3 -24.17 51.59 -48.70
CA LYS A 3 -24.24 52.71 -47.71
C LYS A 3 -25.58 52.75 -46.95
N THR A 4 -25.65 52.40 -45.65
CA THR A 4 -25.29 53.18 -44.44
C THR A 4 -26.42 54.12 -43.97
N VAL A 5 -26.77 54.06 -42.67
CA VAL A 5 -27.09 55.15 -41.70
C VAL A 5 -28.21 54.75 -40.70
N ARG A 6 -27.90 55.09 -39.43
CA ARG A 6 -28.69 55.14 -38.19
C ARG A 6 -30.16 55.59 -38.33
N LEU A 7 -31.02 55.22 -37.36
CA LEU A 7 -31.39 56.14 -36.27
C LEU A 7 -31.92 55.42 -35.01
N SER A 8 -32.10 56.19 -33.94
CA SER A 8 -32.52 55.77 -32.59
C SER A 8 -33.85 56.42 -32.19
N LEU A 9 -34.61 55.81 -31.27
CA LEU A 9 -35.68 56.50 -30.53
C LEU A 9 -35.87 55.94 -29.11
N THR A 10 -36.70 56.60 -28.28
CA THR A 10 -36.67 56.47 -26.81
C THR A 10 -38.06 56.69 -26.17
N ALA A 11 -38.51 55.75 -25.34
CA ALA A 11 -39.46 55.91 -24.21
C ALA A 11 -39.48 54.57 -23.42
N ALA A 12 -39.48 54.43 -22.10
CA ALA A 12 -39.91 55.25 -20.95
C ALA A 12 -41.38 55.01 -20.50
N ILE A 13 -41.57 54.07 -19.56
CA ILE A 13 -42.72 53.95 -18.65
C ILE A 13 -42.16 53.64 -17.25
N ALA A 14 -42.79 54.18 -16.20
CA ALA A 14 -42.44 53.93 -14.80
C ALA A 14 -43.68 53.64 -13.96
N GLY A 15 -43.53 52.84 -12.90
CA GLY A 15 -44.59 52.51 -11.93
C GLY A 15 -44.02 51.72 -10.76
N CYS A 16 -44.12 52.25 -9.54
CA CYS A 16 -43.48 51.70 -8.32
C CYS A 16 -44.52 51.20 -7.29
N LEU A 17 -44.03 50.66 -6.16
CA LEU A 17 -44.75 50.18 -4.95
C LEU A 17 -45.30 48.73 -5.05
N VAL A 18 -45.36 47.89 -3.99
CA VAL A 18 -44.59 47.72 -2.73
C VAL A 18 -45.04 46.36 -2.09
N LEU A 19 -44.37 45.62 -1.18
CA LEU A 19 -43.19 45.81 -0.31
C LEU A 19 -42.36 44.50 -0.16
N ALA A 20 -41.26 44.64 0.59
CA ALA A 20 -40.41 43.70 1.35
C ALA A 20 -40.99 42.40 2.00
N PRO A 21 -40.13 41.53 2.61
CA PRO A 21 -38.66 41.39 2.45
C PRO A 21 -38.17 39.93 2.22
N MET A 22 -37.02 39.79 1.56
CA MET A 22 -36.06 38.72 1.87
C MET A 22 -34.75 39.35 2.33
N GLN A 23 -34.38 39.11 3.60
CA GLN A 23 -33.07 39.48 4.14
C GLN A 23 -32.12 38.28 4.01
N GLY A 24 -30.87 38.54 3.64
CA GLY A 24 -29.80 37.55 3.76
C GLY A 24 -28.86 37.46 2.56
N TRP A 25 -27.64 37.97 2.76
CA TRP A 25 -26.39 37.58 2.06
C TRP A 25 -25.97 38.37 0.81
N THR A 26 -25.76 39.67 0.98
CA THR A 26 -24.75 40.42 0.20
C THR A 26 -23.80 41.19 1.12
N LYS A 27 -22.86 40.47 1.73
CA LYS A 27 -21.55 41.02 2.09
C LYS A 27 -20.47 40.29 1.29
N TYR A 28 -20.25 40.77 0.07
CA TYR A 28 -18.91 40.70 -0.48
C TYR A 28 -18.08 41.72 0.31
N ASP A 29 -17.31 41.24 1.28
CA ASP A 29 -16.25 42.07 1.85
C ASP A 29 -15.32 42.45 0.69
N GLN A 30 -15.20 43.75 0.41
CA GLN A 30 -14.17 44.21 -0.50
C GLN A 30 -12.83 43.90 0.14
N ILE A 31 -12.16 42.85 -0.36
CA ILE A 31 -10.77 42.57 -0.04
C ILE A 31 -9.99 43.80 -0.51
N SER A 32 -9.67 44.68 0.44
CA SER A 32 -8.76 45.78 0.21
C SER A 32 -7.42 45.17 -0.19
N TYR A 33 -7.11 45.22 -1.49
CA TYR A 33 -5.79 44.86 -1.98
C TYR A 33 -4.77 45.73 -1.25
N ALA A 34 -4.10 45.16 -0.25
CA ALA A 34 -3.06 45.84 0.48
C ALA A 34 -2.02 46.30 -0.55
N ALA A 35 -1.82 47.62 -0.65
CA ALA A 35 -1.03 48.21 -1.71
C ALA A 35 0.31 47.49 -1.81
N THR A 36 0.62 46.95 -2.98
CA THR A 36 1.85 46.20 -3.21
C THR A 36 3.02 47.15 -3.06
N ASN A 37 3.61 47.18 -1.86
CA ASN A 37 4.78 47.97 -1.54
C ASN A 37 5.87 47.67 -2.57
N GLU A 38 6.11 48.60 -3.49
CA GLU A 38 7.14 48.43 -4.50
C GLU A 38 8.48 48.24 -3.80
N MET A 39 9.11 47.08 -4.03
CA MET A 39 10.47 46.82 -3.54
C MET A 39 11.37 47.96 -3.99
N LYS A 40 12.10 48.57 -3.06
CA LYS A 40 12.96 49.72 -3.36
C LYS A 40 14.23 49.28 -4.10
N ALA A 41 14.72 50.14 -4.98
CA ALA A 41 15.95 49.87 -5.73
C ALA A 41 17.19 50.07 -4.84
N PHE A 42 17.97 49.01 -4.67
CA PHE A 42 19.30 49.12 -4.07
C PHE A 42 20.25 49.77 -5.08
N SER A 43 20.81 50.93 -4.75
CA SER A 43 21.65 51.73 -5.68
C SER A 43 23.10 51.26 -5.79
N GLY A 44 23.44 50.15 -5.12
CA GLY A 44 24.82 49.76 -4.83
C GLY A 44 25.45 50.63 -3.74
N MET A 45 26.66 50.27 -3.30
CA MET A 45 27.36 50.94 -2.20
C MET A 45 28.51 51.81 -2.70
N ASN A 46 28.36 53.12 -2.51
CA ASN A 46 29.43 54.10 -2.72
C ASN A 46 30.52 53.95 -1.64
N VAL A 47 31.79 53.88 -2.04
CA VAL A 47 32.93 54.06 -1.11
C VAL A 47 33.27 55.54 -1.03
N LYS A 48 33.52 56.17 -2.19
CA LYS A 48 33.87 57.58 -2.28
C LYS A 48 33.60 58.13 -3.67
N THR A 49 33.14 59.37 -3.72
CA THR A 49 33.11 60.19 -4.94
C THR A 49 34.26 61.19 -4.89
N PHE A 50 35.11 61.17 -5.91
CA PHE A 50 36.24 62.06 -6.14
C PHE A 50 35.88 63.07 -7.22
N LYS A 51 36.32 64.33 -7.08
CA LYS A 51 36.20 65.34 -8.13
C LYS A 51 37.35 65.17 -9.12
N LEU A 52 37.04 65.15 -10.41
CA LEU A 52 38.04 65.20 -11.50
C LEU A 52 38.25 66.64 -11.97
N THR A 53 37.16 67.41 -12.02
CA THR A 53 37.12 68.85 -12.32
C THR A 53 36.19 69.54 -11.30
N SER A 54 35.79 70.79 -11.55
CA SER A 54 34.75 71.45 -10.76
C SER A 54 33.35 70.84 -10.94
N LYS A 55 33.09 70.12 -12.05
CA LYS A 55 31.77 69.57 -12.44
C LYS A 55 31.75 68.05 -12.63
N SER A 56 32.89 67.44 -12.92
CA SER A 56 33.03 66.01 -13.27
C SER A 56 33.61 65.19 -12.12
N THR A 57 33.22 63.92 -12.00
CA THR A 57 33.53 63.07 -10.84
C THR A 57 33.80 61.61 -11.20
N LEU A 58 34.68 60.95 -10.44
CA LEU A 58 34.87 59.50 -10.43
C LEU A 58 34.34 58.95 -9.11
N LYS A 59 33.38 58.04 -9.16
CA LYS A 59 32.79 57.36 -8.00
C LYS A 59 33.29 55.92 -7.92
N VAL A 60 34.04 55.59 -6.87
CA VAL A 60 34.40 54.20 -6.57
C VAL A 60 33.25 53.59 -5.77
N LYS A 61 32.60 52.57 -6.34
CA LYS A 61 31.43 51.91 -5.78
C LYS A 61 31.42 50.40 -6.06
N ASP A 62 30.53 49.69 -5.38
CA ASP A 62 30.25 48.26 -5.53
C ASP A 62 31.50 47.36 -5.41
N VAL A 63 32.32 47.61 -4.38
CA VAL A 63 33.43 46.74 -4.02
C VAL A 63 32.91 45.41 -3.51
N MET A 64 33.48 44.31 -3.99
CA MET A 64 33.09 42.94 -3.66
C MET A 64 34.32 42.03 -3.61
N PHE A 65 34.39 41.16 -2.58
CA PHE A 65 35.32 40.02 -2.61
C PHE A 65 34.67 38.80 -3.27
N GLN A 66 35.42 38.17 -4.18
CA GLN A 66 35.28 36.78 -4.60
C GLN A 66 36.42 35.95 -3.97
N TYR A 67 36.14 34.68 -3.72
CA TYR A 67 37.07 33.73 -3.10
C TYR A 67 37.19 32.50 -3.99
N GLY A 68 38.41 32.12 -4.35
CA GLY A 68 38.75 30.84 -4.96
C GLY A 68 39.30 29.86 -3.93
N ALA A 69 39.76 28.68 -4.37
CA ALA A 69 40.30 27.65 -3.48
C ALA A 69 41.56 28.08 -2.71
N SER A 70 42.39 28.94 -3.31
CA SER A 70 43.63 29.48 -2.73
C SER A 70 43.83 30.99 -2.99
N THR A 71 42.88 31.63 -3.68
CA THR A 71 42.97 33.02 -4.16
C THR A 71 41.83 33.87 -3.63
N LYS A 72 42.04 35.18 -3.58
CA LYS A 72 41.00 36.15 -3.25
C LYS A 72 41.09 37.31 -4.24
N ARG A 73 39.95 37.72 -4.77
CA ARG A 73 39.86 38.75 -5.81
C ARG A 73 38.95 39.87 -5.37
N VAL A 74 39.45 41.09 -5.40
CA VAL A 74 38.64 42.30 -5.28
C VAL A 74 38.07 42.62 -6.66
N PHE A 75 36.77 42.89 -6.72
CA PHE A 75 36.12 43.60 -7.82
C PHE A 75 35.59 44.94 -7.31
N PHE A 76 35.52 45.96 -8.17
CA PHE A 76 34.80 47.21 -7.91
C PHE A 76 34.45 47.93 -9.22
N THR A 77 33.50 48.85 -9.17
CA THR A 77 33.15 49.73 -10.29
C THR A 77 33.65 51.15 -10.05
N ALA A 78 34.35 51.71 -11.03
CA ALA A 78 34.57 53.15 -11.18
C ALA A 78 33.49 53.72 -12.12
N GLU A 79 32.61 54.55 -11.57
CA GLU A 79 31.58 55.27 -12.33
C GLU A 79 32.05 56.72 -12.55
N TYR A 80 32.42 57.03 -13.78
CA TYR A 80 32.84 58.36 -14.21
C TYR A 80 31.61 59.12 -14.71
N TYR A 81 31.43 60.35 -14.24
CA TYR A 81 30.43 61.30 -14.72
C TYR A 81 31.12 62.56 -15.22
N ASN A 82 30.84 62.92 -16.48
CA ASN A 82 31.32 64.15 -17.09
C ASN A 82 30.25 65.25 -16.95
N GLY A 83 30.44 66.18 -16.01
CA GLY A 83 29.59 67.34 -15.82
C GLY A 83 30.04 68.58 -16.61
N ASP A 84 31.14 68.51 -17.37
CA ASP A 84 31.69 69.63 -18.14
C ASP A 84 30.97 69.82 -19.50
N GLY A 85 31.54 70.65 -20.37
CA GLY A 85 31.06 70.90 -21.74
C GLY A 85 31.86 70.19 -22.83
N SER A 86 33.03 69.66 -22.49
CA SER A 86 33.94 68.93 -23.38
C SER A 86 34.04 67.46 -22.96
N THR A 87 34.39 66.58 -23.89
CA THR A 87 34.67 65.17 -23.62
C THR A 87 35.85 65.00 -22.65
N ILE A 88 35.74 64.04 -21.72
CA ILE A 88 36.81 63.62 -20.81
C ILE A 88 37.30 62.23 -21.25
N ASP A 89 38.60 61.93 -21.17
CA ASP A 89 39.10 60.56 -21.34
C ASP A 89 39.26 59.87 -19.97
N ALA A 90 38.80 58.62 -19.84
CA ALA A 90 39.08 57.81 -18.67
C ALA A 90 40.57 57.39 -18.58
N ALA A 91 41.33 57.43 -19.68
CA ALA A 91 42.78 57.23 -19.69
C ALA A 91 43.56 58.31 -18.92
N ASP A 92 42.99 59.52 -18.79
CA ASP A 92 43.62 60.62 -18.05
C ASP A 92 43.48 60.48 -16.52
N TYR A 93 42.61 59.59 -16.04
CA TYR A 93 42.18 59.49 -14.65
C TYR A 93 41.96 58.03 -14.23
N TRP A 94 42.94 57.39 -13.60
CA TRP A 94 42.84 55.97 -13.19
C TRP A 94 42.76 55.80 -11.68
N VAL A 95 42.24 54.64 -11.27
CA VAL A 95 42.23 54.18 -9.89
C VAL A 95 43.49 53.35 -9.63
N GLN A 96 44.07 53.46 -8.43
CA GLN A 96 45.03 52.49 -7.88
C GLN A 96 44.42 51.80 -6.67
N LEU A 97 44.71 50.50 -6.52
CA LEU A 97 44.28 49.68 -5.39
C LEU A 97 45.49 49.35 -4.50
N ASN A 98 45.46 49.83 -3.26
CA ASN A 98 46.49 49.58 -2.26
C ASN A 98 45.91 48.83 -1.06
N SER A 99 46.78 48.17 -0.28
CA SER A 99 46.46 47.90 1.12
C SER A 99 46.72 49.14 1.98
N LYS A 100 46.08 49.22 3.14
CA LYS A 100 46.33 50.25 4.17
C LYS A 100 47.80 50.28 4.60
N ASN A 101 48.49 49.14 4.51
CA ASN A 101 49.90 48.97 4.86
C ASN A 101 50.86 49.26 3.67
N GLY A 102 50.35 49.77 2.54
CA GLY A 102 51.16 50.29 1.43
C GLY A 102 51.41 49.31 0.26
N ALA A 103 50.99 48.06 0.34
CA ALA A 103 51.08 47.12 -0.79
C ALA A 103 50.27 47.66 -2.00
N ASN A 104 50.68 47.33 -3.22
CA ASN A 104 50.04 47.78 -4.46
C ASN A 104 49.57 46.56 -5.26
N TYR A 105 48.30 46.53 -5.65
CA TYR A 105 47.68 45.41 -6.34
C TYR A 105 47.43 45.76 -7.80
N LYS A 106 47.97 44.94 -8.72
CA LYS A 106 47.83 45.15 -10.18
C LYS A 106 46.35 45.04 -10.57
N LEU A 107 45.78 46.15 -11.01
CA LEU A 107 44.41 46.19 -11.54
C LEU A 107 44.36 45.66 -12.97
N LEU A 108 43.26 44.96 -13.25
CA LEU A 108 42.88 44.40 -14.55
C LEU A 108 41.44 44.86 -14.86
N SER A 109 41.13 45.08 -16.13
CA SER A 109 39.80 45.50 -16.60
C SER A 109 38.90 44.29 -16.87
N SER A 110 37.62 44.37 -16.50
CA SER A 110 36.59 43.44 -16.98
C SER A 110 36.51 43.45 -18.52
N PRO A 111 36.52 42.28 -19.20
CA PRO A 111 36.27 42.17 -20.65
C PRO A 111 34.91 42.72 -21.14
N SER A 112 33.96 42.98 -20.23
CA SER A 112 32.68 43.65 -20.53
C SER A 112 32.69 45.17 -20.32
N ASN A 113 33.83 45.78 -19.98
CA ASN A 113 33.97 47.23 -19.94
C ASN A 113 33.75 47.88 -21.34
N PRO A 114 33.32 49.15 -21.40
CA PRO A 114 33.36 49.93 -22.63
C PRO A 114 34.78 49.99 -23.21
N THR A 115 34.93 49.67 -24.50
CA THR A 115 36.20 49.78 -25.23
C THR A 115 36.60 51.23 -25.48
N ASP A 116 35.61 52.10 -25.71
CA ASP A 116 35.79 53.55 -25.80
C ASP A 116 35.86 54.18 -24.39
N LEU A 117 37.01 54.81 -24.10
CA LEU A 117 37.29 55.50 -22.84
C LEU A 117 36.78 56.96 -22.79
N LYS A 118 36.34 57.53 -23.94
CA LYS A 118 35.82 58.91 -24.00
C LYS A 118 34.44 59.02 -23.35
N ILE A 119 34.28 59.93 -22.39
CA ILE A 119 33.02 60.19 -21.69
C ILE A 119 32.44 61.51 -22.23
N ALA A 120 31.34 61.42 -22.96
CA ALA A 120 30.69 62.57 -23.58
C ALA A 120 30.12 63.56 -22.53
N PRO A 121 30.01 64.87 -22.85
CA PRO A 121 29.42 65.86 -21.95
C PRO A 121 28.06 65.43 -21.40
N LYS A 122 27.85 65.63 -20.09
CA LYS A 122 26.64 65.28 -19.32
C LYS A 122 26.32 63.78 -19.23
N THR A 123 27.25 62.89 -19.61
CA THR A 123 27.04 61.42 -19.55
C THR A 123 27.86 60.76 -18.45
N SER A 124 27.54 59.49 -18.17
CA SER A 124 28.33 58.61 -17.30
C SER A 124 28.77 57.35 -18.03
N LYS A 125 29.99 56.87 -17.74
CA LYS A 125 30.46 55.52 -18.09
C LYS A 125 30.91 54.78 -16.83
N LYS A 126 30.71 53.46 -16.82
CA LYS A 126 31.10 52.56 -15.74
C LYS A 126 32.19 51.62 -16.23
N PHE A 127 33.23 51.44 -15.43
CA PHE A 127 34.32 50.48 -15.67
C PHE A 127 34.49 49.61 -14.43
N THR A 128 34.35 48.30 -14.59
CA THR A 128 34.61 47.31 -13.55
C THR A 128 36.08 46.88 -13.63
N TYR A 129 36.76 46.94 -12.49
CA TYR A 129 38.14 46.50 -12.35
C TYR A 129 38.23 45.39 -11.32
N TYR A 130 39.26 44.56 -11.45
CA TYR A 130 39.58 43.53 -10.48
C TYR A 130 41.09 43.42 -10.22
N ALA A 131 41.44 42.85 -9.08
CA ALA A 131 42.80 42.43 -8.76
C ALA A 131 42.78 41.23 -7.82
N ASP A 132 43.75 40.34 -7.97
CA ASP A 132 44.05 39.34 -6.95
C ASP A 132 44.77 40.02 -5.78
N VAL A 133 44.37 39.64 -4.57
CA VAL A 133 44.81 40.23 -3.30
C VAL A 133 45.16 39.15 -2.29
N ASP A 134 45.82 39.56 -1.21
CA ASP A 134 46.09 38.69 -0.06
C ASP A 134 44.77 38.13 0.52
N THR A 135 44.74 36.83 0.81
CA THR A 135 43.53 36.14 1.29
C THR A 135 43.04 36.68 2.65
N SER A 136 43.95 37.19 3.48
CA SER A 136 43.66 37.79 4.79
C SER A 136 43.05 39.20 4.71
N LEU A 137 43.27 39.93 3.60
CA LEU A 137 42.92 41.35 3.45
C LEU A 137 41.42 41.61 3.68
N LYS A 138 41.05 42.44 4.65
CA LYS A 138 39.63 42.78 4.93
C LYS A 138 39.21 44.01 4.11
N TYR A 139 37.90 44.28 4.02
CA TYR A 139 37.42 45.48 3.33
C TYR A 139 38.04 46.76 3.90
N THR A 140 38.12 46.88 5.24
CA THR A 140 38.75 47.99 5.97
C THR A 140 40.22 48.22 5.64
N ASP A 141 40.87 47.22 5.06
CA ASP A 141 42.30 47.23 4.76
C ASP A 141 42.55 47.62 3.30
N ILE A 142 41.49 47.78 2.50
CA ILE A 142 41.53 48.31 1.13
C ILE A 142 41.61 49.83 1.15
N LYS A 143 42.56 50.36 0.39
CA LYS A 143 42.75 51.79 0.11
C LYS A 143 42.68 52.04 -1.40
N PHE A 144 41.80 52.93 -1.84
CA PHE A 144 41.78 53.40 -3.22
C PHE A 144 42.45 54.77 -3.33
N LYS A 145 43.19 54.99 -4.41
CA LYS A 145 43.67 56.32 -4.83
C LYS A 145 43.14 56.62 -6.23
N VAL A 146 42.83 57.88 -6.51
CA VAL A 146 42.58 58.37 -7.88
C VAL A 146 43.78 59.21 -8.30
N VAL A 147 44.34 58.88 -9.46
CA VAL A 147 45.56 59.50 -10.01
C VAL A 147 45.24 60.02 -11.41
N LYS A 148 45.85 61.16 -11.78
CA LYS A 148 45.82 61.68 -13.14
C LYS A 148 47.22 61.87 -13.71
N TRP A 149 47.30 62.04 -15.03
CA TRP A 149 48.45 62.67 -15.66
C TRP A 149 48.62 64.11 -15.19
N ASP A 150 49.85 64.48 -14.90
CA ASP A 150 50.27 65.84 -14.56
C ASP A 150 51.72 66.02 -15.00
N PHE A 151 51.93 66.51 -16.22
CA PHE A 151 53.27 66.66 -16.80
C PHE A 151 54.16 67.69 -16.07
N SER A 152 53.62 68.40 -15.07
CA SER A 152 54.39 69.26 -14.16
C SER A 152 54.92 68.53 -12.90
N ALA A 153 54.48 67.29 -12.66
CA ALA A 153 54.79 66.53 -11.45
C ALA A 153 55.85 65.42 -11.69
N PRO A 154 56.59 64.99 -10.65
CA PRO A 154 57.47 63.82 -10.73
C PRO A 154 56.75 62.57 -11.24
N ASN A 155 57.42 61.81 -12.11
CA ASN A 155 56.85 60.66 -12.84
C ASN A 155 55.61 61.01 -13.69
N TYR A 156 55.37 62.29 -13.96
CA TYR A 156 54.20 62.83 -14.68
C TYR A 156 52.83 62.50 -14.06
N THR A 157 52.76 62.20 -12.76
CA THR A 157 51.50 61.76 -12.10
C THR A 157 51.14 62.59 -10.88
N LYS A 158 49.84 62.74 -10.62
CA LYS A 158 49.31 63.43 -9.43
C LYS A 158 48.12 62.71 -8.83
N VAL A 159 48.20 62.41 -7.53
CA VAL A 159 47.06 61.90 -6.75
C VAL A 159 46.05 63.03 -6.56
N ILE A 160 44.81 62.81 -6.99
CA ILE A 160 43.69 63.76 -6.84
C ILE A 160 42.97 63.54 -5.50
N GLY A 161 42.97 62.31 -5.01
CA GLY A 161 42.43 61.96 -3.70
C GLY A 161 42.57 60.48 -3.40
N GLU A 162 42.36 60.13 -2.14
CA GLU A 162 42.39 58.75 -1.66
C GLU A 162 41.31 58.47 -0.61
N THR A 163 41.02 57.20 -0.36
CA THR A 163 40.03 56.75 0.62
C THR A 163 40.33 55.32 1.08
N THR A 164 39.92 54.96 2.29
CA THR A 164 39.80 53.56 2.74
C THR A 164 38.33 53.18 2.84
N ILE A 165 38.00 51.90 2.75
CA ILE A 165 36.63 51.45 2.96
C ILE A 165 36.28 51.53 4.46
N ALA A 166 35.12 52.09 4.79
CA ALA A 166 34.64 52.20 6.17
C ALA A 166 34.24 50.82 6.75
N SER A 167 34.33 50.64 8.06
CA SER A 167 33.88 49.42 8.76
C SER A 167 32.36 49.18 8.64
N THR A 168 31.59 50.22 8.33
CA THR A 168 30.14 50.18 8.06
C THR A 168 29.79 49.82 6.61
N TYR A 169 30.78 49.57 5.75
CA TYR A 169 30.54 49.23 4.34
C TYR A 169 29.96 47.82 4.18
N VAL A 170 28.72 47.73 3.72
CA VAL A 170 27.98 46.47 3.57
C VAL A 170 27.38 46.41 2.15
N ASN A 171 28.15 45.90 1.19
CA ASN A 171 27.67 45.73 -0.19
C ASN A 171 26.86 44.43 -0.35
N LYS A 172 25.61 44.48 0.12
CA LYS A 172 24.58 43.50 -0.20
C LYS A 172 23.20 44.14 -0.22
N VAL A 173 22.37 43.66 -1.15
CA VAL A 173 20.95 44.01 -1.28
C VAL A 173 20.21 43.53 -0.03
N PRO A 174 19.52 44.40 0.72
CA PRO A 174 18.68 44.01 1.84
C PRO A 174 17.48 43.17 1.41
N ALA A 175 16.85 42.48 2.36
CA ALA A 175 15.52 41.89 2.14
C ALA A 175 14.51 42.98 1.71
N ASN A 176 13.54 42.60 0.88
CA ASN A 176 12.50 43.49 0.32
C ASN A 176 13.05 44.64 -0.57
N GLN A 177 14.26 44.51 -1.09
CA GLN A 177 14.84 45.39 -2.13
C GLN A 177 15.20 44.59 -3.38
N PHE A 178 15.27 45.27 -4.52
CA PHE A 178 15.78 44.70 -5.76
C PHE A 178 17.08 45.38 -6.18
N TYR A 179 17.90 44.66 -6.95
CA TYR A 179 19.04 45.23 -7.65
C TYR A 179 18.79 45.23 -9.15
N LEU A 180 19.31 46.25 -9.84
CA LEU A 180 19.24 46.34 -11.29
C LEU A 180 20.60 45.94 -11.86
N ILE A 181 20.74 44.66 -12.21
CA ILE A 181 21.94 44.15 -12.90
C ILE A 181 21.95 44.77 -14.31
N GLN A 182 23.08 45.33 -14.71
CA GLN A 182 23.27 46.02 -15.97
C GLN A 182 24.52 45.49 -16.68
N THR A 183 24.41 45.06 -17.94
CA THR A 183 25.56 44.54 -18.72
C THR A 183 25.33 44.80 -20.21
N LYS A 184 26.23 45.54 -20.87
CA LYS A 184 26.20 45.77 -22.34
C LYS A 184 24.85 46.24 -22.94
N GLY A 185 23.99 46.88 -22.14
CA GLY A 185 22.65 47.35 -22.52
C GLY A 185 21.51 46.53 -21.90
N GLU A 186 21.76 45.27 -21.53
CA GLU A 186 20.87 44.44 -20.71
C GLU A 186 20.56 45.13 -19.38
N LYS A 187 19.31 45.01 -18.93
CA LYS A 187 18.80 45.48 -17.65
C LYS A 187 17.89 44.40 -17.08
N ILE A 188 18.29 43.77 -15.98
CA ILE A 188 17.47 42.75 -15.31
C ILE A 188 17.31 43.10 -13.82
N LYS A 189 16.05 43.29 -13.42
CA LYS A 189 15.62 43.54 -12.04
C LYS A 189 15.63 42.21 -11.30
N SER A 190 16.50 42.09 -10.30
CA SER A 190 16.77 40.85 -9.58
C SER A 190 16.52 41.03 -8.07
N SER A 191 15.86 40.07 -7.43
CA SER A 191 15.45 40.17 -6.02
C SER A 191 15.18 38.81 -5.38
N LEU A 192 15.39 38.67 -4.07
CA LEU A 192 14.99 37.48 -3.32
C LEU A 192 13.51 37.58 -2.92
N LYS A 193 12.71 36.57 -3.28
CA LYS A 193 11.30 36.42 -2.83
C LYS A 193 11.17 35.63 -1.52
N GLY A 194 12.20 34.88 -1.11
CA GLY A 194 12.24 34.16 0.17
C GLY A 194 13.18 32.97 0.16
N SER A 195 13.58 32.51 1.35
CA SER A 195 14.53 31.40 1.50
C SER A 195 14.15 30.47 2.66
N ASN A 196 14.23 29.16 2.44
CA ASN A 196 13.96 28.12 3.43
C ASN A 196 15.23 27.35 3.78
N LYS A 197 15.36 26.94 5.05
CA LYS A 197 16.36 25.97 5.53
C LYS A 197 15.60 24.80 6.14
N ILE A 198 15.58 23.65 5.48
CA ILE A 198 14.80 22.48 5.91
C ILE A 198 15.72 21.36 6.40
N ASP A 199 15.40 20.78 7.56
CA ASP A 199 16.03 19.56 8.06
C ASP A 199 15.51 18.34 7.26
N ILE A 200 16.39 17.69 6.50
CA ILE A 200 16.09 16.47 5.72
C ILE A 200 16.86 15.24 6.26
N GLY A 201 17.07 15.16 7.57
CA GLY A 201 17.67 14.01 8.24
C GLY A 201 19.18 14.12 8.40
N ASN A 202 19.96 13.62 7.45
CA ASN A 202 21.43 13.73 7.51
C ASN A 202 21.95 15.14 7.16
N TYR A 203 21.17 15.90 6.38
CA TYR A 203 21.54 17.20 5.84
C TYR A 203 20.50 18.28 6.19
N ASN A 204 20.90 19.54 6.06
CA ASN A 204 19.98 20.66 5.86
C ASN A 204 19.90 20.94 4.37
N GLU A 205 18.70 20.98 3.79
CA GLU A 205 18.49 21.53 2.47
C GLU A 205 18.28 23.05 2.56
N VAL A 206 18.93 23.80 1.69
CA VAL A 206 18.64 25.23 1.49
C VAL A 206 17.90 25.40 0.18
N GLN A 207 16.85 26.22 0.22
CA GLN A 207 16.11 26.66 -0.96
C GLN A 207 16.03 28.19 -0.96
N ILE A 208 16.35 28.83 -2.08
CA ILE A 208 16.41 30.30 -2.22
C ILE A 208 15.67 30.68 -3.50
N LYS A 209 14.55 31.41 -3.41
CA LYS A 209 13.80 31.86 -4.59
C LYS A 209 14.31 33.23 -5.05
N LEU A 210 15.05 33.24 -6.16
CA LEU A 210 15.54 34.44 -6.84
C LEU A 210 14.60 34.79 -8.00
N ASN A 211 13.94 35.95 -7.93
CA ASN A 211 13.19 36.49 -9.05
C ASN A 211 14.12 37.26 -9.99
N LEU A 212 13.93 37.07 -11.30
CA LEU A 212 14.56 37.82 -12.37
C LEU A 212 13.47 38.39 -13.29
N THR A 213 13.40 39.72 -13.41
CA THR A 213 12.45 40.43 -14.28
C THR A 213 13.22 41.24 -15.32
N ASN A 214 12.98 40.98 -16.60
CA ASN A 214 13.68 41.67 -17.68
C ASN A 214 13.11 43.08 -17.91
N GLN A 215 13.99 44.08 -18.00
CA GLN A 215 13.66 45.48 -18.28
C GLN A 215 14.41 46.00 -19.53
N SER A 216 14.79 45.07 -20.41
CA SER A 216 15.47 45.30 -21.70
C SER A 216 14.49 45.16 -22.85
N ASN A 217 14.85 45.68 -24.02
CA ASN A 217 14.11 45.51 -25.28
C ASN A 217 14.43 44.20 -26.03
N MET A 218 15.23 43.32 -25.43
CA MET A 218 15.61 42.00 -25.96
C MET A 218 15.58 40.97 -24.82
N ALA A 219 15.54 39.67 -25.14
CA ALA A 219 15.70 38.63 -24.13
C ALA A 219 17.09 38.71 -23.47
N VAL A 220 17.16 38.45 -22.16
CA VAL A 220 18.41 38.50 -21.38
C VAL A 220 18.82 37.09 -20.93
N PRO A 221 20.04 36.63 -21.23
CA PRO A 221 20.53 35.33 -20.76
C PRO A 221 20.56 35.20 -19.23
N THR A 222 20.29 34.00 -18.72
CA THR A 222 20.35 33.64 -17.30
C THR A 222 21.62 32.86 -16.96
N ASP A 223 22.72 33.14 -17.67
CA ASP A 223 24.04 32.48 -17.63
C ASP A 223 24.85 32.76 -16.34
N TYR A 224 24.15 32.98 -15.24
CA TYR A 224 24.72 33.25 -13.93
C TYR A 224 25.10 31.97 -13.18
N LYS A 225 26.12 32.07 -12.32
CA LYS A 225 26.36 31.10 -11.25
C LYS A 225 25.97 31.71 -9.90
N TYR A 226 25.59 30.83 -8.97
CA TYR A 226 25.00 31.22 -7.70
C TYR A 226 25.72 30.55 -6.54
N TYR A 227 26.18 31.35 -5.58
CA TYR A 227 26.91 30.87 -4.42
C TYR A 227 26.34 31.43 -3.12
N LEU A 228 26.00 30.55 -2.19
CA LEU A 228 25.70 30.89 -0.81
C LEU A 228 27.02 31.03 -0.04
N ARG A 229 27.30 32.23 0.48
CA ARG A 229 28.48 32.50 1.32
C ARG A 229 28.07 32.63 2.78
N THR A 230 28.72 31.89 3.67
CA THR A 230 28.50 32.00 5.13
C THR A 230 29.18 33.25 5.72
N LYS A 231 28.83 33.62 6.95
CA LYS A 231 29.55 34.65 7.73
C LYS A 231 31.03 34.31 7.96
N SER A 232 31.39 33.03 7.98
CA SER A 232 32.78 32.56 8.06
C SER A 232 33.53 32.55 6.72
N GLY A 233 32.87 32.92 5.61
CA GLY A 233 33.47 32.98 4.28
C GLY A 233 33.47 31.67 3.49
N LEU A 234 32.87 30.59 4.02
CA LEU A 234 32.66 29.35 3.27
C LEU A 234 31.73 29.64 2.08
N VAL A 235 32.16 29.27 0.87
CA VAL A 235 31.42 29.44 -0.38
C VAL A 235 30.82 28.10 -0.80
N ILE A 236 29.52 28.11 -1.12
CA ILE A 236 28.71 26.92 -1.36
C ILE A 236 27.91 27.12 -2.65
N THR A 237 28.07 26.26 -3.65
CA THR A 237 27.26 26.33 -4.87
C THR A 237 25.79 26.02 -4.57
N VAL A 238 24.87 26.84 -5.08
CA VAL A 238 23.43 26.57 -5.15
C VAL A 238 23.02 26.54 -6.63
N ASN A 239 22.17 25.60 -7.02
CA ASN A 239 21.85 25.37 -8.44
C ASN A 239 20.33 25.56 -8.68
N PRO A 240 19.90 26.12 -9.83
CA PRO A 240 18.48 26.22 -10.15
C PRO A 240 17.85 24.82 -10.30
N THR A 241 16.61 24.65 -9.83
CA THR A 241 15.88 23.38 -10.00
C THR A 241 15.47 23.11 -11.44
N ASP A 242 15.31 24.19 -12.21
CA ASP A 242 15.12 24.13 -13.65
C ASP A 242 16.36 24.75 -14.35
N PRO A 243 17.25 23.92 -14.90
CA PRO A 243 18.39 24.39 -15.68
C PRO A 243 18.04 24.71 -17.15
N THR A 244 16.79 24.51 -17.60
CA THR A 244 16.35 24.76 -18.97
C THR A 244 16.03 26.24 -19.25
N ILE A 245 15.69 27.01 -18.20
CA ILE A 245 15.53 28.47 -18.26
C ILE A 245 16.89 29.12 -18.57
N LYS A 246 17.21 29.30 -19.86
CA LYS A 246 18.45 29.92 -20.37
C LYS A 246 18.39 31.44 -20.60
N GLN A 247 17.18 32.00 -20.59
CA GLN A 247 16.94 33.43 -20.80
C GLN A 247 15.63 33.87 -20.15
N VAL A 248 15.44 35.18 -20.00
CA VAL A 248 14.16 35.82 -19.66
C VAL A 248 13.73 36.67 -20.84
N GLY A 249 12.53 36.47 -21.38
CA GLY A 249 11.98 37.22 -22.51
C GLY A 249 11.67 38.69 -22.16
N VAL A 250 11.22 39.45 -23.14
CA VAL A 250 11.02 40.91 -22.99
C VAL A 250 9.84 41.20 -22.06
N ASN A 251 10.09 41.99 -21.00
CA ASN A 251 9.15 42.26 -19.89
C ASN A 251 8.70 41.03 -19.06
N GLU A 252 9.28 39.85 -19.28
CA GLU A 252 8.96 38.64 -18.51
C GLU A 252 9.58 38.66 -17.10
N SER A 253 9.02 37.83 -16.21
CA SER A 253 9.49 37.64 -14.84
C SER A 253 9.50 36.15 -14.49
N VAL A 254 10.67 35.61 -14.14
CA VAL A 254 10.86 34.20 -13.76
C VAL A 254 11.31 34.06 -12.31
N ASP A 255 10.93 32.97 -11.66
CA ASP A 255 11.33 32.64 -10.28
C ASP A 255 12.26 31.42 -10.26
N LEU A 256 13.56 31.66 -10.25
CA LEU A 256 14.56 30.61 -10.10
C LEU A 256 14.59 30.11 -8.65
N LEU A 257 14.20 28.86 -8.44
CA LEU A 257 14.38 28.15 -7.17
C LEU A 257 15.80 27.57 -7.13
N LEU A 258 16.68 28.16 -6.33
CA LEU A 258 18.07 27.71 -6.17
C LEU A 258 18.19 26.78 -4.97
N VAL A 259 18.80 25.60 -5.14
CA VAL A 259 18.86 24.54 -4.10
C VAL A 259 20.28 24.01 -3.86
N SER A 260 20.54 23.55 -2.63
CA SER A 260 21.75 22.79 -2.25
C SER A 260 21.54 22.00 -0.95
N GLN A 261 22.31 20.92 -0.75
CA GLN A 261 22.24 20.07 0.44
C GLN A 261 23.53 20.17 1.26
N LEU A 262 23.40 20.50 2.55
CA LEU A 262 24.48 20.99 3.40
C LEU A 262 24.62 20.17 4.68
N SER A 263 25.85 20.01 5.16
CA SER A 263 26.09 19.45 6.49
C SER A 263 25.41 20.29 7.58
N LYS A 264 24.74 19.63 8.53
CA LYS A 264 24.05 20.30 9.65
C LYS A 264 24.97 21.15 10.54
N LYS A 265 26.29 20.97 10.44
CA LYS A 265 27.32 21.74 11.15
C LYS A 265 27.60 23.12 10.53
N ILE A 266 27.10 23.42 9.33
CA ILE A 266 27.32 24.70 8.65
C ILE A 266 26.39 25.75 9.22
N ASP A 267 26.96 26.80 9.84
CA ASP A 267 26.21 27.99 10.23
C ASP A 267 25.84 28.83 8.99
N LEU A 268 24.57 29.24 8.95
CA LEU A 268 23.96 30.04 7.90
C LEU A 268 23.44 31.39 8.42
N ALA A 269 23.73 31.75 9.68
CA ALA A 269 23.39 33.04 10.25
C ALA A 269 24.13 34.18 9.51
N GLY A 270 23.36 35.10 8.94
CA GLY A 270 23.90 36.22 8.16
C GLY A 270 24.52 35.84 6.81
N ALA A 271 24.19 34.65 6.28
CA ALA A 271 24.64 34.20 4.96
C ALA A 271 24.16 35.13 3.82
N GLU A 272 24.85 35.06 2.68
CA GLU A 272 24.67 35.95 1.54
C GLU A 272 24.60 35.15 0.23
N LEU A 273 23.70 35.49 -0.69
CA LEU A 273 23.67 34.91 -2.04
C LEU A 273 24.47 35.80 -2.99
N LEU A 274 25.66 35.34 -3.37
CA LEU A 274 26.47 35.93 -4.42
C LEU A 274 26.01 35.41 -5.79
N VAL A 275 25.81 36.31 -6.74
CA VAL A 275 25.52 36.00 -8.15
C VAL A 275 26.70 36.45 -9.00
N THR A 276 27.26 35.56 -9.81
CA THR A 276 28.34 35.86 -10.77
C THR A 276 27.86 35.65 -12.21
N LYS A 277 28.42 36.39 -13.17
CA LYS A 277 28.30 36.12 -14.63
C LYS A 277 29.69 35.82 -15.18
N ILE A 278 29.79 34.96 -16.19
CA ILE A 278 31.05 34.73 -16.90
C ILE A 278 31.31 35.91 -17.85
N ASP A 279 32.53 36.45 -17.83
CA ASP A 279 32.97 37.56 -18.66
C ASP A 279 34.20 37.18 -19.49
N GLY A 280 34.19 37.55 -20.77
CA GLY A 280 35.24 37.23 -21.74
C GLY A 280 35.40 35.74 -22.07
N LYS A 281 36.45 35.42 -22.82
CA LYS A 281 36.79 34.03 -23.20
C LYS A 281 37.50 33.28 -22.07
N ASP A 282 38.19 34.01 -21.18
CA ASP A 282 39.04 33.46 -20.12
C ASP A 282 38.26 32.99 -18.87
N SER A 283 36.93 32.83 -19.01
CA SER A 283 36.02 32.35 -17.96
C SER A 283 36.05 33.18 -16.66
N LEU A 284 36.27 34.50 -16.75
CA LEU A 284 36.31 35.39 -15.59
C LEU A 284 34.91 35.49 -14.95
N GLU A 285 34.70 34.88 -13.80
CA GLU A 285 33.46 35.07 -13.04
C GLU A 285 33.46 36.43 -12.36
N VAL A 286 32.67 37.38 -12.89
CA VAL A 286 32.47 38.71 -12.30
C VAL A 286 31.26 38.66 -11.36
N PRO A 287 31.36 39.08 -10.09
CA PRO A 287 30.22 39.21 -9.21
C PRO A 287 29.32 40.37 -9.67
N VAL A 288 28.05 40.07 -9.94
CA VAL A 288 27.06 41.03 -10.48
C VAL A 288 25.98 41.42 -9.46
N ALA A 289 25.75 40.61 -8.43
CA ALA A 289 24.88 40.96 -7.30
C ALA A 289 25.27 40.17 -6.04
N ASN A 290 24.88 40.67 -4.86
CA ASN A 290 25.01 39.98 -3.58
C ASN A 290 23.80 40.32 -2.70
N TYR A 291 23.08 39.31 -2.20
CA TYR A 291 21.85 39.49 -1.42
C TYR A 291 22.02 39.03 0.02
N ALA A 292 21.48 39.75 0.99
CA ALA A 292 21.35 39.23 2.35
C ALA A 292 20.30 38.11 2.37
N VAL A 293 20.67 36.91 2.82
CA VAL A 293 19.71 35.79 2.93
C VAL A 293 19.05 35.80 4.30
N THR A 294 17.73 35.98 4.31
CA THR A 294 16.89 35.79 5.49
C THR A 294 16.17 34.46 5.38
N TRP A 295 16.37 33.58 6.37
CA TRP A 295 15.71 32.27 6.42
C TRP A 295 14.34 32.38 7.07
N ASN A 296 13.31 31.84 6.41
CA ASN A 296 11.96 31.78 6.95
C ASN A 296 11.93 30.93 8.23
N ALA A 297 11.27 31.44 9.29
CA ALA A 297 11.11 30.72 10.55
C ALA A 297 10.15 29.51 10.44
N THR A 298 9.24 29.53 9.47
CA THR A 298 8.36 28.43 9.09
C THR A 298 8.36 28.27 7.57
N SER A 299 8.40 27.04 7.06
CA SER A 299 8.38 26.75 5.62
C SER A 299 6.99 26.31 5.19
N THR A 300 6.44 26.93 4.14
CA THR A 300 5.17 26.54 3.51
C THR A 300 5.22 25.16 2.85
N LEU A 301 6.42 24.60 2.66
CA LEU A 301 6.62 23.23 2.17
C LEU A 301 6.28 22.17 3.23
N ILE A 302 6.16 22.56 4.52
CA ILE A 302 5.94 21.64 5.63
C ILE A 302 4.50 21.79 6.13
N ALA A 303 3.61 20.96 5.62
CA ALA A 303 2.23 20.86 6.10
C ALA A 303 2.13 20.03 7.39
N LYS A 304 1.01 20.16 8.10
CA LYS A 304 0.56 19.15 9.08
C LYS A 304 -0.29 18.11 8.34
N GLN A 305 -0.34 16.87 8.84
CA GLN A 305 -1.15 15.77 8.29
C GLN A 305 -2.56 16.21 7.84
N ASN A 306 -3.29 16.90 8.72
CA ASN A 306 -4.66 17.36 8.49
C ASN A 306 -4.76 18.72 7.74
N LYS A 307 -3.79 19.03 6.87
CA LYS A 307 -3.75 20.21 5.99
C LYS A 307 -3.16 19.83 4.63
N SER A 308 -3.59 20.48 3.56
CA SER A 308 -2.98 20.27 2.25
C SER A 308 -1.65 21.01 2.11
N SER A 309 -0.75 20.45 1.31
CA SER A 309 0.46 21.10 0.80
C SER A 309 0.26 21.42 -0.68
N LYS A 310 0.82 22.53 -1.17
CA LYS A 310 0.70 22.96 -2.58
C LYS A 310 2.07 23.29 -3.16
N PHE A 311 2.30 22.80 -4.37
CA PHE A 311 3.52 23.04 -5.13
C PHE A 311 3.19 23.12 -6.62
N ILE A 312 4.12 23.63 -7.41
CA ILE A 312 3.95 23.80 -8.86
C ILE A 312 4.77 22.71 -9.57
N VAL A 313 4.17 22.10 -10.58
CA VAL A 313 4.80 21.24 -11.59
C VAL A 313 4.48 21.86 -12.95
N GLU A 314 5.52 22.18 -13.72
CA GLU A 314 5.39 23.01 -14.93
C GLU A 314 4.69 24.33 -14.56
N ASP A 315 3.47 24.62 -15.05
CA ASP A 315 2.64 25.74 -14.60
C ASP A 315 1.41 25.30 -13.76
N SER A 316 1.18 23.99 -13.62
CA SER A 316 0.03 23.44 -12.89
C SER A 316 0.29 23.36 -11.38
N THR A 317 -0.67 23.85 -10.59
CA THR A 317 -0.62 23.75 -9.12
C THR A 317 -1.13 22.39 -8.68
N VAL A 318 -0.28 21.57 -8.07
CA VAL A 318 -0.65 20.26 -7.50
C VAL A 318 -0.86 20.40 -5.99
N GLU A 319 -2.00 19.91 -5.51
CA GLU A 319 -2.40 19.87 -4.11
C GLU A 319 -2.27 18.44 -3.58
N MET A 320 -1.53 18.26 -2.48
CA MET A 320 -1.35 16.98 -1.76
C MET A 320 -2.05 17.03 -0.39
N TYR A 321 -2.65 15.92 0.05
CA TYR A 321 -3.29 15.79 1.36
C TYR A 321 -3.16 14.37 1.93
N ILE A 322 -2.76 14.21 3.19
CA ILE A 322 -2.72 12.89 3.84
C ILE A 322 -4.13 12.51 4.30
N LYS A 323 -4.72 11.49 3.67
CA LYS A 323 -6.07 11.01 4.00
C LYS A 323 -6.06 10.28 5.35
N ASP A 324 -5.09 9.41 5.55
CA ASP A 324 -4.90 8.63 6.76
C ASP A 324 -3.43 8.20 6.93
N ILE A 325 -3.15 7.67 8.12
CA ILE A 325 -1.91 6.97 8.46
C ILE A 325 -2.24 5.82 9.41
N TYR A 326 -1.63 4.68 9.16
CA TYR A 326 -1.71 3.50 10.01
C TYR A 326 -0.29 3.03 10.37
N THR A 327 -0.19 2.32 11.50
CA THR A 327 1.06 1.67 11.87
C THR A 327 0.76 0.37 12.60
N ASN A 328 1.27 -0.75 12.08
CA ASN A 328 1.32 -1.99 12.85
C ASN A 328 2.50 -1.92 13.81
N LYS A 329 2.32 -2.37 15.06
CA LYS A 329 3.39 -2.39 16.07
C LYS A 329 3.88 -3.81 16.27
N GLY A 330 5.05 -4.13 15.71
CA GLY A 330 5.76 -5.38 15.95
C GLY A 330 6.78 -5.27 17.07
N ASN A 331 7.39 -6.39 17.42
CA ASN A 331 8.36 -6.47 18.53
C ASN A 331 9.73 -5.85 18.19
N ALA A 332 10.14 -5.92 16.91
CA ALA A 332 11.40 -5.35 16.42
C ALA A 332 11.18 -4.10 15.54
N THR A 333 10.16 -4.15 14.69
CA THR A 333 9.85 -3.15 13.66
C THR A 333 8.36 -2.84 13.61
N ASN A 334 8.04 -1.68 13.05
CA ASN A 334 6.69 -1.19 12.84
C ASN A 334 6.49 -0.89 11.34
N ASP A 335 5.50 -1.54 10.72
CA ASP A 335 5.05 -1.22 9.36
C ASP A 335 4.19 0.04 9.39
N ILE A 336 4.58 1.07 8.64
CA ILE A 336 3.82 2.30 8.43
C ILE A 336 3.17 2.26 7.04
N VAL A 337 1.90 2.67 6.96
CA VAL A 337 1.17 2.87 5.70
C VAL A 337 0.47 4.23 5.73
N LEU A 338 0.69 5.08 4.72
CA LEU A 338 -0.01 6.34 4.50
C LEU A 338 -0.83 6.26 3.20
N ASN A 339 -2.09 6.68 3.24
CA ASN A 339 -2.85 6.98 2.03
C ASN A 339 -2.82 8.51 1.78
N MET A 340 -2.31 8.96 0.63
CA MET A 340 -2.22 10.37 0.24
C MET A 340 -3.04 10.66 -1.01
N LYS A 341 -3.86 11.72 -0.97
CA LYS A 341 -4.54 12.27 -2.16
C LYS A 341 -3.62 13.27 -2.86
N LEU A 342 -3.62 13.25 -4.19
CA LEU A 342 -3.12 14.30 -5.07
C LEU A 342 -4.28 14.83 -5.92
N VAL A 343 -4.32 16.15 -6.14
CA VAL A 343 -5.29 16.82 -7.02
C VAL A 343 -4.59 17.89 -7.84
N ASN A 344 -4.79 17.90 -9.15
CA ASN A 344 -4.32 18.98 -10.01
C ASN A 344 -5.33 20.14 -9.98
N ARG A 345 -4.88 21.32 -9.55
CA ARG A 345 -5.65 22.59 -9.51
C ARG A 345 -5.23 23.57 -10.61
N GLY A 346 -4.41 23.12 -11.57
CA GLY A 346 -4.18 23.77 -12.84
C GLY A 346 -5.32 23.51 -13.84
N ASN A 347 -5.30 24.23 -14.96
CA ASN A 347 -6.29 24.14 -16.04
C ASN A 347 -5.83 23.25 -17.22
N GLN A 348 -4.65 22.63 -17.12
CA GLN A 348 -4.09 21.68 -18.08
C GLN A 348 -3.79 20.34 -17.41
N GLU A 349 -3.69 19.28 -18.20
CA GLU A 349 -3.08 18.02 -17.75
C GLU A 349 -1.65 18.29 -17.23
N VAL A 350 -1.20 17.53 -16.23
CA VAL A 350 0.19 17.58 -15.76
C VAL A 350 0.74 16.18 -15.50
N LYS A 351 1.94 15.90 -16.01
CA LYS A 351 2.68 14.68 -15.66
C LYS A 351 3.53 14.94 -14.43
N LEU A 352 3.37 14.12 -13.40
CA LEU A 352 4.16 14.21 -12.19
C LEU A 352 5.56 13.61 -12.40
N PRO A 353 6.62 14.26 -11.90
CA PRO A 353 7.92 13.62 -11.70
C PRO A 353 7.82 12.35 -10.83
N GLU A 354 8.75 11.41 -11.02
CA GLU A 354 8.90 10.25 -10.14
C GLU A 354 9.35 10.67 -8.72
N PHE A 355 8.40 11.09 -7.88
CA PHE A 355 8.74 11.55 -6.53
C PHE A 355 9.34 10.45 -5.67
N THR A 356 10.43 10.79 -4.99
CA THR A 356 11.02 9.97 -3.94
C THR A 356 10.35 10.28 -2.60
N TYR A 357 9.81 9.24 -1.98
CA TYR A 357 9.05 9.30 -0.73
C TYR A 357 9.86 8.64 0.39
N GLU A 358 10.07 9.36 1.49
CA GLU A 358 10.89 8.90 2.64
C GLU A 358 10.24 9.30 3.96
N ILE A 359 10.32 8.44 4.98
CA ILE A 359 9.93 8.79 6.36
C ILE A 359 11.17 9.18 7.14
N LYS A 360 11.19 10.42 7.66
CA LYS A 360 12.17 10.87 8.65
C LYS A 360 11.61 10.71 10.06
N THR A 361 12.40 10.11 10.95
CA THR A 361 12.06 9.89 12.36
C THR A 361 12.58 11.03 13.25
N SER A 362 12.07 11.17 14.48
CA SER A 362 12.46 12.26 15.41
C SER A 362 13.95 12.37 15.70
N ASN A 363 14.69 11.25 15.68
CA ASN A 363 16.15 11.21 15.83
C ASN A 363 16.93 11.55 14.55
N GLY A 364 16.26 11.97 13.47
CA GLY A 364 16.87 12.39 12.21
C GLY A 364 17.24 11.27 11.23
N LYS A 365 17.02 9.99 11.57
CA LYS A 365 17.15 8.88 10.60
C LYS A 365 16.08 8.99 9.51
N VAL A 366 16.39 8.47 8.32
CA VAL A 366 15.54 8.52 7.13
C VAL A 366 15.39 7.12 6.56
N TYR A 367 14.15 6.73 6.29
CA TYR A 367 13.76 5.41 5.81
C TYR A 367 13.10 5.54 4.44
N LYS A 368 13.55 4.75 3.46
CA LYS A 368 12.94 4.70 2.13
C LYS A 368 11.55 4.07 2.22
N THR A 369 10.63 4.53 1.37
CA THR A 369 9.29 3.94 1.27
C THR A 369 9.10 3.26 -0.09
N THR A 370 8.12 2.35 -0.15
CA THR A 370 7.60 1.76 -1.38
C THR A 370 6.32 2.48 -1.79
N SER A 371 6.26 2.91 -3.04
CA SER A 371 5.04 3.35 -3.73
C SER A 371 4.78 2.43 -4.92
N PRO A 372 3.53 2.06 -5.22
CA PRO A 372 3.21 1.23 -6.38
C PRO A 372 3.36 2.02 -7.68
N GLU A 373 2.93 3.29 -7.68
CA GLU A 373 2.63 4.07 -8.88
C GLU A 373 3.86 4.79 -9.46
N LYS A 374 3.89 4.87 -10.79
CA LYS A 374 4.88 5.54 -11.64
C LYS A 374 4.16 6.35 -12.72
N ASP A 375 4.88 7.26 -13.38
CA ASP A 375 4.41 8.00 -14.56
C ASP A 375 3.02 8.66 -14.41
N LEU A 376 2.70 9.14 -13.21
CA LEU A 376 1.37 9.65 -12.87
C LEU A 376 0.99 10.89 -13.68
N VAL A 377 -0.19 10.84 -14.30
CA VAL A 377 -0.78 11.94 -15.07
C VAL A 377 -2.06 12.40 -14.37
N LEU A 378 -2.17 13.70 -14.10
CA LEU A 378 -3.33 14.32 -13.46
C LEU A 378 -4.03 15.28 -14.43
N LEU A 379 -5.24 14.92 -14.85
CA LEU A 379 -6.17 15.84 -15.51
C LEU A 379 -6.63 16.97 -14.54
N PRO A 380 -7.10 18.13 -15.04
CA PRO A 380 -7.66 19.21 -14.22
C PRO A 380 -8.73 18.73 -13.24
N ASP A 381 -8.62 19.13 -11.97
CA ASP A 381 -9.44 18.73 -10.82
C ASP A 381 -9.62 17.21 -10.58
N LYS A 382 -8.87 16.36 -11.29
CA LYS A 382 -8.83 14.92 -11.06
C LYS A 382 -8.13 14.63 -9.73
N GLU A 383 -8.81 13.88 -8.87
CA GLU A 383 -8.22 13.27 -7.67
C GLU A 383 -7.60 11.91 -8.01
N ILE A 384 -6.41 11.64 -7.47
CA ILE A 384 -5.77 10.32 -7.40
C ILE A 384 -5.37 10.06 -5.95
N ASP A 385 -5.67 8.87 -5.43
CA ASP A 385 -5.20 8.41 -4.12
C ASP A 385 -4.03 7.44 -4.31
N ILE A 386 -2.89 7.70 -3.64
CA ILE A 386 -1.73 6.81 -3.66
C ILE A 386 -1.45 6.24 -2.27
N SER A 387 -1.09 4.96 -2.23
CA SER A 387 -0.70 4.25 -1.01
C SER A 387 0.83 4.19 -0.90
N ILE A 388 1.40 4.60 0.24
CA ILE A 388 2.86 4.60 0.51
C ILE A 388 3.14 3.78 1.76
N SER A 389 4.12 2.86 1.71
CA SER A 389 4.46 1.98 2.85
C SER A 389 5.95 1.94 3.19
N THR A 390 6.32 1.80 4.46
CA THR A 390 7.71 1.58 4.90
C THR A 390 7.77 0.83 6.22
N GLU A 391 8.92 0.26 6.55
CA GLU A 391 9.19 -0.44 7.80
C GLU A 391 10.30 0.30 8.57
N ILE A 392 10.04 0.60 9.85
CA ILE A 392 11.00 1.29 10.74
C ILE A 392 11.22 0.49 12.04
N PRO A 393 12.33 0.65 12.75
CA PRO A 393 12.51 0.08 14.09
C PRO A 393 11.39 0.53 15.05
N ALA A 394 10.92 -0.38 15.91
CA ALA A 394 9.75 -0.11 16.76
C ALA A 394 9.93 1.14 17.65
N ASN A 395 11.16 1.40 18.11
CA ASN A 395 11.54 2.56 18.92
C ASN A 395 11.69 3.89 18.15
N ALA A 396 11.55 3.91 16.83
CA ALA A 396 11.77 5.10 15.99
C ALA A 396 10.46 5.84 15.63
N SER A 397 9.33 5.46 16.23
CA SER A 397 7.98 5.74 15.76
C SER A 397 7.41 7.12 16.11
N ASP A 398 8.09 7.92 16.92
CA ASP A 398 7.56 9.21 17.38
C ASP A 398 7.96 10.38 16.47
N LYS A 399 6.98 11.27 16.23
CA LYS A 399 7.09 12.55 15.47
C LYS A 399 7.69 12.34 14.08
N LEU A 400 7.04 11.49 13.29
CA LEU A 400 7.44 11.20 11.91
C LEU A 400 7.19 12.38 10.98
N VAL A 401 8.00 12.46 9.92
CA VAL A 401 7.82 13.43 8.83
C VAL A 401 7.92 12.70 7.50
N LEU A 402 6.87 12.74 6.68
CA LEU A 402 6.98 12.33 5.28
C LEU A 402 7.74 13.42 4.51
N LEU A 403 8.82 13.03 3.82
CA LEU A 403 9.56 13.86 2.89
C LEU A 403 9.20 13.44 1.46
N ILE A 404 8.85 14.42 0.62
CA ILE A 404 8.50 14.23 -0.78
C ILE A 404 9.48 15.04 -1.62
N SER A 405 10.43 14.37 -2.27
CA SER A 405 11.52 15.01 -3.02
C SER A 405 11.50 14.64 -4.50
N GLN A 406 11.72 15.62 -5.37
CA GLN A 406 12.04 15.37 -6.77
C GLN A 406 13.46 14.76 -6.85
N PRO A 407 13.68 13.66 -7.59
CA PRO A 407 15.00 13.06 -7.76
C PRO A 407 15.94 13.98 -8.56
N LYS A 408 17.24 13.67 -8.54
CA LYS A 408 18.20 14.32 -9.45
C LYS A 408 17.87 13.93 -10.89
N LEU A 409 17.67 14.93 -11.76
CA LEU A 409 17.73 14.78 -13.21
C LEU A 409 19.20 14.78 -13.66
N GLU A 410 19.57 14.13 -14.77
CA GLU A 410 20.99 13.94 -15.17
C GLU A 410 21.81 15.24 -15.15
N ALA A 411 21.29 16.27 -15.82
CA ALA A 411 21.84 17.64 -15.87
C ALA A 411 21.24 18.60 -14.82
N GLY A 412 20.45 18.09 -13.87
CA GLY A 412 19.78 18.86 -12.83
C GLY A 412 20.55 18.97 -11.50
N PRO A 413 19.99 19.67 -10.50
CA PRO A 413 20.55 19.72 -9.15
C PRO A 413 20.52 18.34 -8.47
N PRO A 414 21.16 18.18 -7.29
CA PRO A 414 20.82 17.08 -6.40
C PRO A 414 19.30 17.01 -6.13
N LYS A 415 18.83 15.81 -5.74
CA LYS A 415 17.48 15.54 -5.21
C LYS A 415 17.07 16.67 -4.25
N HIS A 416 15.88 17.22 -4.40
CA HIS A 416 15.42 18.36 -3.60
C HIS A 416 13.95 18.21 -3.14
N LEU A 417 13.63 18.78 -1.99
CA LEU A 417 12.31 18.68 -1.37
C LEU A 417 11.26 19.51 -2.14
N LYS A 418 10.12 18.89 -2.46
CA LYS A 418 8.92 19.58 -3.01
C LYS A 418 7.85 19.81 -1.96
N SER A 419 7.70 18.86 -1.03
CA SER A 419 6.70 18.90 0.04
C SER A 419 7.13 18.02 1.21
N ALA A 420 6.63 18.30 2.41
CA ALA A 420 6.74 17.46 3.57
C ALA A 420 5.49 17.55 4.45
N PHE A 421 5.17 16.47 5.16
CA PHE A 421 4.06 16.42 6.10
C PHE A 421 4.56 16.00 7.48
N LEU A 422 4.30 16.83 8.50
CA LEU A 422 4.38 16.44 9.90
C LEU A 422 3.22 15.48 10.19
N LEU A 423 3.54 14.27 10.63
CA LEU A 423 2.58 13.21 10.89
C LEU A 423 2.22 13.24 12.38
N ASP A 424 0.92 13.18 12.68
CA ASP A 424 0.44 13.25 14.06
C ASP A 424 0.75 11.95 14.82
N ALA A 425 0.60 11.97 16.15
CA ALA A 425 1.00 10.85 17.01
C ALA A 425 0.29 9.54 16.62
N ILE A 426 1.09 8.49 16.38
CA ILE A 426 0.63 7.19 15.92
C ILE A 426 -0.29 6.57 16.97
N LYS A 427 -1.58 6.47 16.63
CA LYS A 427 -2.56 5.73 17.43
C LYS A 427 -2.12 4.26 17.49
N PRO A 428 -2.13 3.62 18.67
CA PRO A 428 -1.88 2.19 18.76
C PRO A 428 -2.95 1.43 17.96
N ALA A 429 -2.60 0.23 17.48
CA ALA A 429 -3.55 -0.63 16.80
C ALA A 429 -4.70 -1.03 17.75
N VAL A 430 -5.87 -0.43 17.50
CA VAL A 430 -7.18 -1.03 17.80
C VAL A 430 -7.26 -2.35 17.02
N GLU A 431 -8.17 -3.27 17.37
CA GLU A 431 -8.54 -4.39 16.49
C GLU A 431 -9.07 -3.84 15.15
N LEU A 432 -8.15 -3.63 14.21
CA LEU A 432 -8.43 -3.25 12.83
C LEU A 432 -8.86 -4.53 12.12
N ASN A 433 -10.17 -4.75 12.02
CA ASN A 433 -10.72 -5.81 11.18
C ASN A 433 -10.87 -5.34 9.73
N THR A 434 -10.88 -4.03 9.46
CA THR A 434 -11.11 -3.43 8.13
C THR A 434 -9.97 -2.49 7.70
N LYS A 435 -9.59 -2.48 6.42
CA LYS A 435 -8.65 -1.52 5.80
C LYS A 435 -9.12 -1.11 4.39
N ILE A 436 -8.98 0.17 4.05
CA ILE A 436 -9.18 0.67 2.68
C ILE A 436 -7.83 0.82 1.97
N TYR A 437 -7.77 0.34 0.73
CA TYR A 437 -6.64 0.41 -0.20
C TYR A 437 -7.12 0.97 -1.55
N THR A 438 -6.35 1.90 -2.12
CA THR A 438 -6.56 2.40 -3.48
C THR A 438 -5.29 2.18 -4.29
N SER A 439 -5.47 1.74 -5.53
CA SER A 439 -4.46 1.70 -6.58
C SER A 439 -5.10 2.01 -7.94
N SER A 440 -4.29 2.16 -8.99
CA SER A 440 -4.75 2.23 -10.40
C SER A 440 -5.77 1.15 -10.83
N GLN A 441 -5.91 0.02 -10.09
CA GLN A 441 -6.85 -1.06 -10.42
C GLN A 441 -8.23 -0.92 -9.76
N GLY A 442 -8.39 -0.03 -8.77
CA GLY A 442 -9.65 0.19 -8.05
C GLY A 442 -9.50 0.60 -6.59
N THR A 443 -10.63 0.71 -5.89
CA THR A 443 -10.69 1.03 -4.46
C THR A 443 -11.34 -0.11 -3.69
N TYR A 444 -10.58 -0.69 -2.76
CA TYR A 444 -10.93 -1.93 -2.05
C TYR A 444 -11.10 -1.70 -0.56
N LYS A 445 -12.14 -2.27 0.02
CA LYS A 445 -12.28 -2.49 1.46
C LYS A 445 -11.95 -3.95 1.76
N PHE A 446 -10.77 -4.18 2.33
CA PHE A 446 -10.38 -5.47 2.90
C PHE A 446 -10.98 -5.62 4.31
N ASN A 447 -11.41 -6.82 4.67
CA ASN A 447 -11.96 -7.12 5.99
C ASN A 447 -11.66 -8.55 6.45
N ILE A 448 -11.13 -8.76 7.66
CA ILE A 448 -11.19 -10.08 8.32
C ILE A 448 -12.61 -10.29 8.83
N ASP A 449 -13.27 -11.34 8.33
CA ASP A 449 -14.55 -11.81 8.85
C ASP A 449 -14.35 -12.61 10.15
N SER A 450 -13.51 -13.66 10.09
CA SER A 450 -13.27 -14.56 11.20
C SER A 450 -11.91 -15.25 11.11
N ILE A 451 -11.47 -15.81 12.24
CA ILE A 451 -10.27 -16.65 12.36
C ILE A 451 -10.68 -17.91 13.12
N GLU A 452 -10.26 -19.09 12.68
CA GLU A 452 -10.53 -20.37 13.35
C GLU A 452 -9.22 -21.18 13.52
N ARG A 453 -9.28 -22.19 14.38
CA ARG A 453 -8.21 -23.17 14.62
C ARG A 453 -8.83 -24.56 14.55
N LEU A 454 -8.24 -25.45 13.75
CA LEU A 454 -8.79 -26.76 13.40
C LEU A 454 -7.72 -27.86 13.54
N PRO A 455 -8.05 -29.05 14.07
CA PRO A 455 -7.09 -30.15 14.22
C PRO A 455 -6.68 -30.73 12.87
N TRP A 456 -5.41 -31.08 12.73
CA TRP A 456 -4.80 -31.74 11.57
C TRP A 456 -3.67 -32.70 12.02
N GLY A 457 -4.01 -33.86 12.57
CA GLY A 457 -3.02 -34.83 13.03
C GLY A 457 -2.20 -34.32 14.22
N ASP A 458 -0.88 -34.15 14.03
CA ASP A 458 0.04 -33.52 14.99
C ASP A 458 0.19 -31.99 14.81
N GLU A 459 -0.53 -31.41 13.84
CA GLU A 459 -0.65 -29.98 13.62
C GLU A 459 -2.08 -29.48 13.90
N ASP A 460 -2.22 -28.16 14.06
CA ASP A 460 -3.47 -27.43 13.88
C ASP A 460 -3.34 -26.49 12.68
N ILE A 461 -4.43 -26.35 11.91
CA ILE A 461 -4.59 -25.34 10.86
C ILE A 461 -5.22 -24.10 11.48
N ILE A 462 -4.57 -22.95 11.31
CA ILE A 462 -5.14 -21.62 11.58
C ILE A 462 -5.61 -21.04 10.25
N ASN A 463 -6.93 -20.87 10.09
CA ASN A 463 -7.54 -20.24 8.91
C ASN A 463 -7.97 -18.81 9.24
N VAL A 464 -7.67 -17.86 8.35
CA VAL A 464 -8.10 -16.45 8.43
C VAL A 464 -8.96 -16.12 7.22
N TYR A 465 -10.24 -15.82 7.43
CA TYR A 465 -11.18 -15.45 6.36
C TYR A 465 -11.10 -13.97 6.03
N LEU A 466 -10.65 -13.67 4.81
CA LEU A 466 -10.40 -12.32 4.31
C LEU A 466 -11.38 -12.00 3.16
N GLN A 467 -12.29 -11.06 3.41
CA GLN A 467 -13.17 -10.49 2.40
C GLN A 467 -12.53 -9.25 1.75
N VAL A 468 -12.68 -9.11 0.44
CA VAL A 468 -12.23 -7.96 -0.35
C VAL A 468 -13.41 -7.39 -1.12
N ALA A 469 -13.93 -6.25 -0.68
CA ALA A 469 -15.06 -5.57 -1.33
C ALA A 469 -14.58 -4.46 -2.27
N ASN A 470 -15.16 -4.36 -3.46
CA ASN A 470 -14.96 -3.17 -4.31
C ASN A 470 -15.90 -2.06 -3.83
N ILE A 471 -15.33 -0.93 -3.40
CA ILE A 471 -16.06 0.28 -2.97
C ILE A 471 -15.87 1.45 -3.95
N GLY A 472 -15.27 1.19 -5.11
CA GLY A 472 -15.25 2.10 -6.25
C GLY A 472 -16.59 2.15 -7.00
N LYS A 473 -16.64 2.97 -8.04
CA LYS A 473 -17.83 3.12 -8.92
C LYS A 473 -17.81 2.18 -10.13
N ASP A 474 -16.64 1.64 -10.46
CA ASP A 474 -16.35 0.88 -11.67
C ASP A 474 -15.88 -0.54 -11.29
N THR A 475 -16.05 -1.52 -12.18
CA THR A 475 -15.58 -2.90 -11.98
C THR A 475 -14.05 -2.94 -11.87
N ALA A 476 -13.54 -3.67 -10.87
CA ALA A 476 -12.15 -3.58 -10.42
C ALA A 476 -11.42 -4.93 -10.47
N ILE A 477 -10.12 -4.94 -10.81
CA ILE A 477 -9.32 -6.17 -10.96
C ILE A 477 -8.74 -6.60 -9.62
N ILE A 478 -9.05 -7.82 -9.19
CA ILE A 478 -8.65 -8.38 -7.89
C ILE A 478 -7.12 -8.28 -7.71
N PRO A 479 -6.62 -7.55 -6.68
CA PRO A 479 -5.19 -7.41 -6.42
C PRO A 479 -4.50 -8.77 -6.20
N LYS A 480 -3.20 -8.86 -6.52
CA LYS A 480 -2.48 -10.13 -6.45
C LYS A 480 -1.99 -10.37 -5.02
N LEU A 481 -2.90 -10.86 -4.17
CA LEU A 481 -2.64 -10.98 -2.74
C LEU A 481 -1.54 -12.01 -2.41
N ALA A 482 -0.67 -11.60 -1.49
CA ALA A 482 0.34 -12.43 -0.85
C ALA A 482 0.58 -11.90 0.59
N GLY A 483 1.48 -12.52 1.35
CA GLY A 483 1.87 -12.07 2.68
C GLY A 483 2.00 -13.21 3.69
N SER A 484 2.22 -12.87 4.96
CA SER A 484 2.53 -13.84 6.03
C SER A 484 1.68 -13.62 7.29
N MET A 485 1.68 -14.64 8.16
CA MET A 485 1.00 -14.64 9.45
C MET A 485 2.03 -14.67 10.59
N SER A 486 1.75 -13.95 11.67
CA SER A 486 2.59 -13.96 12.88
C SER A 486 1.76 -14.12 14.15
N LEU A 487 2.18 -15.03 15.03
CA LEU A 487 1.48 -15.35 16.28
C LEU A 487 2.15 -14.59 17.42
N ASN A 488 1.35 -13.89 18.24
CA ASN A 488 1.85 -12.97 19.28
C ASN A 488 2.85 -11.90 18.75
N GLY A 489 2.84 -11.60 17.44
CA GLY A 489 3.81 -10.70 16.80
C GLY A 489 5.17 -11.32 16.47
N ILE A 490 5.26 -12.65 16.44
CA ILE A 490 6.44 -13.43 16.01
C ILE A 490 6.07 -14.22 14.75
N GLU A 491 6.84 -14.05 13.67
CA GLU A 491 6.66 -14.77 12.41
C GLU A 491 7.13 -16.22 12.56
N VAL A 492 6.26 -17.18 12.23
CA VAL A 492 6.51 -18.62 12.40
C VAL A 492 7.28 -19.12 11.16
N LYS A 493 8.61 -18.94 11.17
CA LYS A 493 9.47 -19.09 9.98
C LYS A 493 9.33 -20.42 9.22
N ASP A 494 9.07 -21.51 9.94
CA ASP A 494 8.97 -22.85 9.37
C ASP A 494 7.56 -23.14 8.82
N ALA A 495 6.55 -22.35 9.22
CA ALA A 495 5.17 -22.49 8.78
C ALA A 495 4.89 -21.63 7.54
N LYS A 496 4.64 -22.28 6.40
CA LYS A 496 4.23 -21.60 5.18
C LYS A 496 2.77 -21.15 5.28
N THR A 497 2.49 -19.93 4.84
CA THR A 497 1.13 -19.42 4.66
C THR A 497 0.63 -19.74 3.25
N SER A 498 -0.52 -20.40 3.17
CA SER A 498 -1.23 -20.69 1.93
C SER A 498 -2.32 -19.65 1.70
N TRP A 499 -2.41 -19.08 0.51
CA TRP A 499 -3.39 -18.06 0.14
C TRP A 499 -4.38 -18.65 -0.86
N THR A 500 -5.57 -19.04 -0.38
CA THR A 500 -6.62 -19.59 -1.25
C THR A 500 -7.68 -18.54 -1.55
N LYS A 501 -8.06 -18.42 -2.81
CA LYS A 501 -9.20 -17.63 -3.27
C LYS A 501 -10.42 -18.53 -3.39
N LEU A 502 -11.52 -18.15 -2.74
CA LEU A 502 -12.74 -18.96 -2.66
C LEU A 502 -13.67 -18.75 -3.86
N ASP A 503 -13.69 -17.53 -4.41
CA ASP A 503 -14.54 -17.17 -5.55
C ASP A 503 -13.80 -17.27 -6.90
N SER A 504 -14.49 -17.84 -7.90
CA SER A 504 -13.95 -18.04 -9.25
C SER A 504 -13.87 -16.78 -10.12
N GLN A 505 -14.55 -15.69 -9.73
CA GLN A 505 -14.53 -14.39 -10.43
C GLN A 505 -13.12 -13.77 -10.47
N ILE A 506 -12.70 -13.19 -11.61
CA ILE A 506 -11.39 -12.52 -11.75
C ILE A 506 -11.43 -11.00 -11.47
N MET A 507 -12.63 -10.42 -11.47
CA MET A 507 -12.90 -9.00 -11.17
C MET A 507 -13.96 -8.91 -10.07
N ILE A 508 -14.16 -7.72 -9.51
CA ILE A 508 -15.22 -7.42 -8.54
C ILE A 508 -16.01 -6.22 -9.04
N ASP A 509 -17.30 -6.40 -9.30
CA ASP A 509 -18.21 -5.29 -9.65
C ASP A 509 -18.46 -4.34 -8.46
N PRO A 510 -18.92 -3.11 -8.68
CA PRO A 510 -19.19 -2.15 -7.61
C PRO A 510 -20.09 -2.71 -6.50
N ASN A 511 -19.64 -2.60 -5.25
CA ASN A 511 -20.29 -3.15 -4.04
C ASN A 511 -20.39 -4.69 -3.99
N LYS A 512 -19.63 -5.42 -4.83
CA LYS A 512 -19.44 -6.87 -4.69
C LYS A 512 -18.18 -7.20 -3.88
N THR A 513 -18.01 -8.47 -3.57
CA THR A 513 -16.92 -9.01 -2.73
C THR A 513 -16.29 -10.23 -3.37
N ALA A 514 -14.97 -10.36 -3.27
CA ALA A 514 -14.26 -11.64 -3.40
C ALA A 514 -13.74 -12.09 -2.03
N ASN A 515 -13.84 -13.39 -1.76
CA ASN A 515 -13.49 -13.99 -0.48
C ASN A 515 -12.23 -14.86 -0.63
N PHE A 516 -11.40 -14.83 0.41
CA PHE A 516 -10.15 -15.57 0.52
C PHE A 516 -10.07 -16.23 1.89
N VAL A 517 -9.26 -17.28 1.98
CA VAL A 517 -8.79 -17.84 3.25
C VAL A 517 -7.27 -17.92 3.22
N VAL A 518 -6.64 -17.46 4.29
CA VAL A 518 -5.20 -17.59 4.51
C VAL A 518 -4.98 -18.64 5.59
N SER A 519 -4.30 -19.71 5.24
CA SER A 519 -4.11 -20.89 6.09
C SER A 519 -2.65 -21.04 6.50
N MET A 520 -2.40 -21.37 7.77
CA MET A 520 -1.06 -21.67 8.29
C MET A 520 -1.14 -22.85 9.25
N LYS A 521 -0.18 -23.77 9.18
CA LYS A 521 -0.08 -24.89 10.13
C LYS A 521 0.87 -24.58 11.28
N VAL A 522 0.58 -25.12 12.46
CA VAL A 522 1.44 -25.08 13.65
C VAL A 522 1.30 -26.39 14.42
N PRO A 523 2.29 -26.84 15.22
CA PRO A 523 2.11 -28.01 16.10
C PRO A 523 0.91 -27.83 17.04
N TYR A 524 0.13 -28.88 17.29
CA TYR A 524 -1.10 -28.78 18.09
C TYR A 524 -0.86 -28.26 19.53
N THR A 525 0.34 -28.45 20.07
CA THR A 525 0.76 -27.96 21.39
C THR A 525 1.02 -26.44 21.45
N TYR A 526 1.06 -25.76 20.30
CA TYR A 526 1.41 -24.34 20.24
C TYR A 526 0.29 -23.45 20.79
N THR A 527 0.63 -22.45 21.60
CA THR A 527 -0.35 -21.53 22.22
C THR A 527 -0.13 -20.09 21.77
N PHE A 528 -1.22 -19.38 21.47
CA PHE A 528 -1.18 -17.99 21.04
C PHE A 528 -2.39 -17.21 21.55
N SER A 529 -2.20 -15.90 21.73
CA SER A 529 -3.23 -14.95 22.20
C SER A 529 -3.70 -14.00 21.10
N LYS A 530 -2.90 -13.84 20.03
CA LYS A 530 -3.18 -12.96 18.90
C LYS A 530 -2.64 -13.54 17.60
N VAL A 531 -3.44 -13.44 16.55
CA VAL A 531 -3.02 -13.67 15.17
C VAL A 531 -2.87 -12.31 14.49
N ASN A 532 -1.79 -12.14 13.74
CA ASN A 532 -1.62 -11.01 12.82
C ASN A 532 -1.51 -11.54 11.39
N LEU A 533 -2.15 -10.85 10.44
CA LEU A 533 -2.06 -11.14 9.01
C LEU A 533 -1.51 -9.91 8.29
N LYS A 534 -0.31 -10.04 7.71
CA LYS A 534 0.29 -9.04 6.80
C LYS A 534 -0.19 -9.33 5.38
N VAL A 535 -0.83 -8.35 4.75
CA VAL A 535 -1.40 -8.47 3.39
C VAL A 535 -0.61 -7.58 2.44
N LEU A 536 -0.16 -8.17 1.33
CA LEU A 536 0.65 -7.55 0.30
C LEU A 536 -0.07 -7.55 -1.05
N ASP A 537 0.15 -6.51 -1.86
CA ASP A 537 -0.11 -6.53 -3.31
C ASP A 537 1.18 -6.93 -4.03
N GLN A 538 1.16 -8.01 -4.78
CA GLN A 538 2.34 -8.57 -5.46
C GLN A 538 2.46 -8.01 -6.88
N ILE A 539 2.90 -6.75 -6.96
CA ILE A 539 2.99 -5.94 -8.21
C ILE A 539 3.88 -6.62 -9.27
N THR A 540 5.05 -7.13 -8.86
CA THR A 540 5.92 -7.99 -9.69
C THR A 540 6.45 -9.14 -8.84
N ALA A 541 7.32 -10.01 -9.37
CA ALA A 541 7.98 -11.05 -8.57
C ALA A 541 8.75 -10.45 -7.37
N ASP A 542 9.55 -9.41 -7.63
CA ASP A 542 10.46 -8.81 -6.63
C ASP A 542 9.91 -7.55 -5.93
N LYS A 543 8.80 -6.99 -6.43
CA LYS A 543 8.14 -5.79 -5.85
C LYS A 543 6.76 -6.13 -5.31
N ALA A 544 6.65 -6.13 -3.98
CA ALA A 544 5.38 -6.15 -3.26
C ALA A 544 5.14 -4.84 -2.49
N GLN A 545 3.89 -4.56 -2.14
CA GLN A 545 3.49 -3.45 -1.26
C GLN A 545 2.62 -3.95 -0.11
N THR A 546 2.88 -3.52 1.13
CA THR A 546 1.96 -3.76 2.27
C THR A 546 0.64 -3.00 2.07
N ILE A 547 -0.44 -3.72 1.79
CA ILE A 547 -1.83 -3.24 1.72
C ILE A 547 -2.36 -3.00 3.14
N ALA A 548 -2.27 -4.04 3.97
CA ALA A 548 -2.91 -4.12 5.27
C ALA A 548 -2.05 -4.91 6.26
N ASN A 549 -2.27 -4.65 7.53
CA ASN A 549 -1.80 -5.44 8.65
C ASN A 549 -2.98 -5.55 9.62
N PHE A 550 -3.55 -6.74 9.73
CA PHE A 550 -4.68 -7.02 10.59
C PHE A 550 -4.20 -7.72 11.87
N THR A 551 -4.86 -7.45 13.00
CA THR A 551 -4.58 -8.09 14.29
C THR A 551 -5.89 -8.41 14.99
N SER A 552 -6.08 -9.67 15.39
CA SER A 552 -7.24 -10.14 16.16
C SER A 552 -6.80 -11.07 17.29
N ALA A 553 -7.48 -10.96 18.44
CA ALA A 553 -7.34 -11.91 19.56
C ALA A 553 -8.47 -12.97 19.59
N LYS A 554 -9.41 -12.92 18.65
CA LYS A 554 -10.66 -13.70 18.70
C LYS A 554 -10.64 -14.84 17.70
N LEU A 555 -10.75 -16.06 18.21
CA LEU A 555 -11.06 -17.26 17.44
C LEU A 555 -12.58 -17.49 17.43
N LYS A 556 -13.12 -17.82 16.25
CA LYS A 556 -14.48 -18.30 16.03
C LYS A 556 -14.53 -19.79 16.39
N PRO A 557 -15.40 -20.22 17.30
CA PRO A 557 -15.61 -21.65 17.55
C PRO A 557 -16.32 -22.30 16.35
N VAL A 558 -16.08 -23.59 16.14
CA VAL A 558 -16.82 -24.40 15.16
C VAL A 558 -18.31 -24.31 15.49
N SER A 559 -19.13 -23.97 14.49
CA SER A 559 -20.58 -23.81 14.67
C SER A 559 -21.26 -25.18 14.65
N LYS A 560 -22.19 -25.44 15.58
CA LYS A 560 -22.92 -26.72 15.67
C LYS A 560 -24.28 -26.67 14.97
N ILE A 561 -24.64 -27.78 14.33
CA ILE A 561 -25.94 -28.09 13.75
C ILE A 561 -26.49 -29.38 14.40
N ASN A 562 -27.78 -29.41 14.73
CA ASN A 562 -28.43 -30.62 15.26
C ASN A 562 -28.71 -31.65 14.15
N VAL A 563 -28.87 -32.93 14.50
CA VAL A 563 -29.40 -33.97 13.59
C VAL A 563 -30.66 -33.47 12.85
N GLY A 564 -30.73 -33.72 11.54
CA GLY A 564 -31.80 -33.23 10.66
C GLY A 564 -31.64 -31.79 10.16
N GLY A 565 -30.68 -31.02 10.70
CA GLY A 565 -30.31 -29.71 10.17
C GLY A 565 -29.58 -29.79 8.82
N THR A 566 -29.52 -28.66 8.11
CA THR A 566 -28.86 -28.54 6.80
C THR A 566 -27.71 -27.55 6.86
N HIS A 567 -26.53 -27.96 6.41
CA HIS A 567 -25.42 -27.06 6.09
C HIS A 567 -25.49 -26.66 4.61
N PHE A 568 -25.11 -25.41 4.30
CA PHE A 568 -25.16 -24.85 2.96
C PHE A 568 -23.77 -24.39 2.51
N ILE A 569 -23.24 -25.03 1.47
CA ILE A 569 -22.04 -24.57 0.76
C ILE A 569 -22.50 -23.58 -0.30
N SER A 570 -22.15 -22.30 -0.14
CA SER A 570 -22.67 -21.20 -0.96
C SER A 570 -21.69 -20.66 -2.02
N SER A 571 -20.45 -21.14 -2.05
CA SER A 571 -19.39 -20.65 -2.95
C SER A 571 -19.74 -20.81 -4.44
N ILE A 572 -19.45 -19.78 -5.23
CA ILE A 572 -19.91 -19.66 -6.62
C ILE A 572 -19.30 -20.76 -7.52
N GLY A 573 -20.15 -21.60 -8.10
CA GLY A 573 -19.77 -22.69 -8.99
C GLY A 573 -19.55 -24.04 -8.29
N ARG A 574 -19.81 -24.11 -6.97
CA ARG A 574 -19.67 -25.28 -6.09
C ARG A 574 -20.84 -25.36 -5.07
N GLN A 575 -22.01 -24.81 -5.39
CA GLN A 575 -23.13 -24.73 -4.45
C GLN A 575 -23.71 -26.12 -4.10
N SER A 576 -23.93 -26.40 -2.82
CA SER A 576 -24.49 -27.68 -2.36
C SER A 576 -25.18 -27.59 -0.99
N GLU A 577 -26.19 -28.42 -0.77
CA GLU A 577 -26.75 -28.68 0.57
C GLU A 577 -26.13 -29.96 1.15
N VAL A 578 -25.83 -30.00 2.44
CA VAL A 578 -25.29 -31.16 3.14
C VAL A 578 -26.12 -31.46 4.39
N LYS A 579 -26.59 -32.71 4.52
CA LYS A 579 -27.43 -33.19 5.62
C LYS A 579 -26.95 -34.57 6.07
N ILE A 580 -27.06 -34.89 7.35
CA ILE A 580 -26.94 -36.28 7.81
C ILE A 580 -28.19 -37.04 7.34
N ASP A 581 -27.98 -38.19 6.69
CA ASP A 581 -29.04 -39.13 6.30
C ASP A 581 -29.16 -40.26 7.33
N ARG A 582 -28.03 -40.90 7.66
CA ARG A 582 -27.95 -42.08 8.55
C ARG A 582 -26.71 -42.00 9.42
N VAL A 583 -26.83 -42.44 10.68
CA VAL A 583 -25.73 -42.59 11.66
C VAL A 583 -25.82 -43.98 12.26
N TYR A 584 -24.75 -44.77 12.15
CA TYR A 584 -24.71 -46.15 12.61
C TYR A 584 -23.46 -46.44 13.43
N LYS A 585 -23.62 -47.31 14.44
CA LYS A 585 -22.55 -48.01 15.15
C LYS A 585 -22.50 -49.43 14.61
N PHE A 586 -21.34 -49.86 14.11
CA PHE A 586 -21.05 -51.27 13.85
C PHE A 586 -20.05 -51.76 14.90
N GLU A 587 -20.28 -52.95 15.45
CA GLU A 587 -19.45 -53.54 16.48
C GLU A 587 -18.34 -54.40 15.87
N GLY A 588 -17.12 -54.23 16.39
CA GLY A 588 -15.96 -55.07 16.11
C GLY A 588 -15.45 -55.75 17.38
N SER A 589 -14.39 -56.54 17.25
CA SER A 589 -13.79 -57.28 18.38
C SER A 589 -12.81 -56.46 19.23
N LYS A 590 -12.25 -55.36 18.69
CA LYS A 590 -11.27 -54.49 19.36
C LYS A 590 -11.70 -53.02 19.41
N SER A 591 -12.38 -52.59 18.35
CA SER A 591 -12.92 -51.24 18.10
C SER A 591 -14.41 -51.35 17.77
N ASN A 592 -15.09 -50.21 17.72
CA ASN A 592 -16.38 -50.06 17.02
C ASN A 592 -16.15 -49.13 15.83
N LEU A 593 -16.88 -49.33 14.73
CA LEU A 593 -16.88 -48.41 13.61
C LEU A 593 -18.07 -47.45 13.74
N VAL A 594 -17.80 -46.15 13.79
CA VAL A 594 -18.82 -45.13 13.54
C VAL A 594 -18.93 -44.95 12.03
N TYR A 595 -20.15 -44.99 11.53
CA TYR A 595 -20.50 -44.85 10.13
C TYR A 595 -21.55 -43.74 9.98
N VAL A 596 -21.32 -42.79 9.08
CA VAL A 596 -22.28 -41.73 8.74
C VAL A 596 -22.42 -41.64 7.23
N ASP A 597 -23.67 -41.62 6.74
CA ASP A 597 -23.99 -41.25 5.38
C ASP A 597 -24.48 -39.80 5.34
N LEU A 598 -23.80 -38.96 4.57
CA LEU A 598 -24.21 -37.59 4.27
C LEU A 598 -24.95 -37.54 2.93
N ASN A 599 -26.18 -37.06 2.96
CA ASN A 599 -26.93 -36.68 1.77
C ASN A 599 -26.45 -35.30 1.30
N MET A 600 -25.89 -35.25 0.09
CA MET A 600 -25.40 -34.04 -0.55
C MET A 600 -26.21 -33.73 -1.81
N ASN A 601 -26.88 -32.57 -1.83
CA ASN A 601 -27.60 -32.08 -3.01
C ASN A 601 -26.70 -31.16 -3.85
N ASN A 602 -26.67 -31.37 -5.17
CA ASN A 602 -26.05 -30.41 -6.09
C ASN A 602 -26.99 -29.21 -6.35
N ALA A 603 -26.79 -28.12 -5.61
CA ALA A 603 -27.62 -26.92 -5.72
C ALA A 603 -27.31 -26.04 -6.95
N GLU A 604 -26.30 -26.38 -7.76
CA GLU A 604 -25.97 -25.66 -8.99
C GLU A 604 -27.02 -25.85 -10.10
N THR A 605 -27.05 -24.91 -11.05
CA THR A 605 -27.95 -24.95 -12.22
C THR A 605 -27.55 -25.97 -13.30
N ARG A 606 -26.46 -26.72 -13.11
CA ARG A 606 -25.90 -27.67 -14.10
C ARG A 606 -25.24 -28.86 -13.39
N ALA A 607 -25.02 -29.95 -14.13
CA ALA A 607 -24.33 -31.13 -13.62
C ALA A 607 -22.87 -30.83 -13.23
N LYS A 608 -22.48 -31.21 -12.01
CA LYS A 608 -21.23 -30.81 -11.36
C LYS A 608 -20.66 -31.94 -10.50
N LEU A 609 -19.34 -31.93 -10.29
CA LEU A 609 -18.74 -32.66 -9.17
C LEU A 609 -19.15 -31.93 -7.88
N LEU A 610 -19.49 -32.70 -6.84
CA LEU A 610 -19.77 -32.13 -5.52
C LEU A 610 -18.48 -31.59 -4.86
N PRO A 611 -18.59 -30.67 -3.89
CA PRO A 611 -17.49 -30.31 -3.00
C PRO A 611 -16.88 -31.55 -2.32
N VAL A 612 -15.57 -31.74 -2.45
CA VAL A 612 -14.84 -32.74 -1.65
C VAL A 612 -14.85 -32.27 -0.20
N ILE A 613 -15.22 -33.17 0.71
CA ILE A 613 -15.30 -32.92 2.15
C ILE A 613 -14.10 -33.56 2.84
N LYS A 614 -13.57 -32.90 3.87
CA LYS A 614 -12.75 -33.53 4.92
C LYS A 614 -13.56 -33.54 6.21
N ALA A 615 -13.46 -34.63 6.97
CA ALA A 615 -14.21 -34.81 8.20
C ALA A 615 -13.39 -35.50 9.29
N HIS A 616 -13.76 -35.25 10.54
CA HIS A 616 -13.26 -35.94 11.73
C HIS A 616 -14.37 -36.04 12.79
N PHE A 617 -14.29 -37.06 13.63
CA PHE A 617 -15.15 -37.27 14.79
C PHE A 617 -14.44 -36.72 16.03
N ASN A 618 -15.01 -35.69 16.66
CA ASN A 618 -14.55 -35.18 17.95
C ASN A 618 -15.34 -35.88 19.06
N THR A 619 -14.61 -36.54 19.96
CA THR A 619 -15.16 -37.42 21.01
C THR A 619 -14.99 -36.84 22.41
N GLY A 620 -14.92 -35.51 22.50
CA GLY A 620 -14.77 -34.77 23.74
C GLY A 620 -13.41 -35.05 24.39
N THR A 621 -13.41 -35.68 25.57
CA THR A 621 -12.20 -35.99 26.34
C THR A 621 -11.30 -37.05 25.69
N HIS A 622 -11.80 -37.82 24.74
CA HIS A 622 -11.05 -38.91 24.08
C HIS A 622 -10.36 -38.47 22.78
N GLY A 623 -10.50 -37.21 22.38
CA GLY A 623 -9.78 -36.61 21.26
C GLY A 623 -10.49 -36.69 19.92
N VAL A 624 -9.70 -36.55 18.85
CA VAL A 624 -10.16 -36.37 17.47
C VAL A 624 -9.74 -37.55 16.61
N TYR A 625 -10.70 -38.12 15.88
CA TYR A 625 -10.51 -39.30 15.02
C TYR A 625 -10.86 -38.93 13.58
N ASP A 626 -9.85 -39.00 12.71
CA ASP A 626 -9.99 -38.66 11.29
C ASP A 626 -10.95 -39.62 10.56
N ALA A 627 -11.86 -39.09 9.74
CA ALA A 627 -12.76 -39.93 8.95
C ALA A 627 -12.08 -40.42 7.67
N LYS A 628 -12.23 -41.71 7.37
CA LYS A 628 -12.10 -42.28 6.02
C LYS A 628 -13.35 -41.92 5.23
N ILE A 629 -13.18 -41.45 3.99
CA ILE A 629 -14.24 -40.85 3.18
C ILE A 629 -14.39 -41.63 1.87
N VAL A 630 -15.64 -41.92 1.48
CA VAL A 630 -15.98 -42.48 0.17
C VAL A 630 -16.53 -41.34 -0.70
N ASP A 631 -15.63 -40.74 -1.49
CA ASP A 631 -15.90 -39.57 -2.32
C ASP A 631 -16.83 -39.86 -3.51
N VAL A 632 -17.60 -38.84 -3.92
CA VAL A 632 -18.39 -38.84 -5.15
C VAL A 632 -17.52 -38.37 -6.32
N THR A 633 -16.98 -39.32 -7.08
CA THR A 633 -16.09 -39.06 -8.23
C THR A 633 -16.83 -38.71 -9.53
N THR A 634 -18.14 -38.92 -9.58
CA THR A 634 -19.02 -38.66 -10.73
C THR A 634 -19.72 -37.29 -10.63
N LYS A 635 -20.16 -36.75 -11.78
CA LYS A 635 -20.97 -35.53 -11.81
C LYS A 635 -22.42 -35.86 -11.47
N ILE A 636 -22.99 -35.11 -10.54
CA ILE A 636 -24.40 -35.19 -10.11
C ILE A 636 -25.18 -34.11 -10.87
N ASN A 637 -26.40 -34.37 -11.36
CA ASN A 637 -27.16 -33.35 -12.10
C ASN A 637 -27.68 -32.25 -11.17
N ALA A 638 -28.22 -31.18 -11.74
CA ALA A 638 -28.80 -30.08 -10.99
C ALA A 638 -29.97 -30.57 -10.11
N ARG A 639 -29.92 -30.29 -8.80
CA ARG A 639 -30.88 -30.69 -7.76
C ARG A 639 -30.95 -32.19 -7.45
N GLU A 640 -30.08 -33.03 -8.01
CA GLU A 640 -29.95 -34.43 -7.60
C GLU A 640 -29.16 -34.58 -6.29
N ASN A 641 -29.39 -35.70 -5.61
CA ASN A 641 -28.70 -36.09 -4.38
C ASN A 641 -27.69 -37.21 -4.64
N ALA A 642 -26.55 -37.16 -3.98
CA ALA A 642 -25.60 -38.27 -3.85
C ALA A 642 -25.22 -38.46 -2.38
N VAL A 643 -24.70 -39.64 -2.04
CA VAL A 643 -24.28 -39.95 -0.67
C VAL A 643 -22.76 -40.01 -0.57
N VAL A 644 -22.19 -39.24 0.36
CA VAL A 644 -20.80 -39.38 0.82
C VAL A 644 -20.81 -40.18 2.12
N THR A 645 -20.05 -41.27 2.18
CA THR A 645 -19.89 -42.07 3.41
C THR A 645 -18.65 -41.62 4.17
N LEU A 646 -18.78 -41.51 5.48
CA LEU A 646 -17.73 -41.20 6.44
C LEU A 646 -17.65 -42.33 7.46
N VAL A 647 -16.47 -42.93 7.66
CA VAL A 647 -16.25 -43.95 8.70
C VAL A 647 -15.00 -43.68 9.54
N ALA A 648 -15.04 -44.02 10.81
CA ALA A 648 -13.87 -44.04 11.69
C ALA A 648 -13.95 -45.19 12.71
N GLU A 649 -12.82 -45.84 12.97
CA GLU A 649 -12.69 -46.78 14.08
C GLU A 649 -12.46 -46.04 15.39
N LEU A 650 -13.34 -46.27 16.36
CA LEU A 650 -13.24 -45.76 17.72
C LEU A 650 -12.92 -46.89 18.71
N PRO A 651 -12.08 -46.66 19.73
CA PRO A 651 -11.78 -47.65 20.75
C PRO A 651 -13.01 -47.95 21.61
N LYS A 652 -13.12 -49.20 22.10
CA LYS A 652 -14.23 -49.66 22.98
C LYS A 652 -14.38 -48.89 24.30
N SER A 653 -13.41 -48.06 24.67
CA SER A 653 -13.47 -47.15 25.84
C SER A 653 -14.37 -45.92 25.64
N ILE A 654 -14.82 -45.65 24.41
CA ILE A 654 -15.81 -44.61 24.14
C ILE A 654 -17.20 -45.23 24.31
N GLU A 655 -17.75 -45.11 25.51
CA GLU A 655 -19.02 -45.75 25.89
C GLU A 655 -20.26 -44.96 25.41
N ASN A 656 -20.23 -43.63 25.51
CA ASN A 656 -21.33 -42.78 25.04
C ASN A 656 -21.04 -42.20 23.63
N TYR A 657 -21.81 -42.66 22.64
CA TYR A 657 -21.71 -42.18 21.27
C TYR A 657 -22.51 -40.89 20.99
N ASN A 658 -23.35 -40.45 21.93
CA ASN A 658 -24.14 -39.21 21.79
C ASN A 658 -23.34 -37.94 22.11
N ASP A 659 -22.13 -38.06 22.68
CA ASP A 659 -21.22 -36.95 22.95
C ASP A 659 -20.25 -36.68 21.79
N ILE A 660 -20.48 -37.31 20.63
CA ILE A 660 -19.61 -37.22 19.45
C ILE A 660 -20.11 -36.13 18.50
N ASP A 661 -19.25 -35.17 18.18
CA ASP A 661 -19.47 -34.25 17.07
C ASP A 661 -18.83 -34.81 15.79
N LEU A 662 -19.60 -34.92 14.71
CA LEU A 662 -19.04 -35.04 13.37
C LEU A 662 -18.69 -33.65 12.84
N VAL A 663 -17.41 -33.34 12.74
CA VAL A 663 -16.93 -32.07 12.20
C VAL A 663 -16.58 -32.26 10.73
N ILE A 664 -17.20 -31.47 9.84
CA ILE A 664 -16.95 -31.51 8.39
C ILE A 664 -16.55 -30.13 7.87
N GLY A 665 -15.76 -30.11 6.81
CA GLY A 665 -15.45 -28.89 6.05
C GLY A 665 -15.04 -29.19 4.62
N GLU A 666 -14.91 -28.15 3.82
CA GLU A 666 -14.49 -28.26 2.42
C GLU A 666 -12.99 -28.56 2.36
N ALA A 667 -12.60 -29.63 1.69
CA ALA A 667 -11.21 -30.05 1.59
C ALA A 667 -10.40 -29.13 0.67
N MET A 668 -9.13 -28.91 1.03
CA MET A 668 -8.17 -28.06 0.33
C MET A 668 -6.92 -28.85 -0.07
N THR A 669 -6.33 -28.51 -1.21
CA THR A 669 -5.04 -29.04 -1.68
C THR A 669 -4.28 -27.92 -2.40
N ASN A 670 -3.05 -27.61 -1.98
CA ASN A 670 -2.11 -26.66 -2.58
C ASN A 670 -2.69 -25.24 -2.83
N GLY A 671 -3.47 -24.71 -1.88
CA GLY A 671 -4.04 -23.37 -1.98
C GLY A 671 -5.24 -23.25 -2.93
N ALA A 672 -5.89 -24.38 -3.23
CA ALA A 672 -7.14 -24.47 -3.97
C ALA A 672 -8.08 -25.49 -3.30
N TYR A 673 -9.37 -25.48 -3.66
CA TYR A 673 -10.28 -26.56 -3.28
C TYR A 673 -9.81 -27.90 -3.84
N ALA A 674 -9.91 -28.94 -3.03
CA ALA A 674 -9.50 -30.30 -3.37
C ALA A 674 -10.38 -30.93 -4.48
N THR A 675 -9.87 -32.03 -5.04
CA THR A 675 -10.51 -32.86 -6.06
C THR A 675 -10.37 -34.32 -5.63
N ALA A 676 -11.39 -35.15 -5.87
CA ALA A 676 -11.58 -36.53 -5.36
C ALA A 676 -10.56 -37.61 -5.84
N SER A 677 -9.30 -37.20 -6.06
CA SER A 677 -8.16 -38.04 -6.44
C SER A 677 -6.83 -37.46 -5.92
N LYS A 678 -6.88 -36.58 -4.91
CA LYS A 678 -5.72 -35.93 -4.29
C LYS A 678 -5.92 -35.86 -2.79
N ASP A 679 -4.87 -36.12 -2.04
CA ASP A 679 -4.87 -35.89 -0.60
C ASP A 679 -5.14 -34.40 -0.29
N ALA A 680 -5.98 -34.18 0.72
CA ALA A 680 -6.17 -32.85 1.27
C ALA A 680 -4.92 -32.46 2.08
N ASP A 681 -4.47 -31.22 1.95
CA ASP A 681 -3.48 -30.62 2.87
C ASP A 681 -4.11 -29.69 3.91
N GLY A 682 -5.41 -29.40 3.80
CA GLY A 682 -6.20 -28.74 4.83
C GLY A 682 -7.70 -28.78 4.55
N PHE A 683 -8.48 -28.05 5.34
CA PHE A 683 -9.93 -27.92 5.19
C PHE A 683 -10.46 -26.60 5.78
N ILE A 684 -11.61 -26.14 5.29
CA ILE A 684 -12.19 -24.81 5.58
C ILE A 684 -13.72 -24.86 5.69
N ASN A 685 -14.35 -23.72 6.03
CA ASN A 685 -15.81 -23.52 6.13
C ASN A 685 -16.48 -24.55 7.06
N VAL A 686 -15.83 -24.81 8.20
CA VAL A 686 -16.09 -25.97 9.05
C VAL A 686 -17.38 -25.83 9.86
N VAL A 687 -18.12 -26.94 9.95
CA VAL A 687 -19.33 -27.09 10.75
C VAL A 687 -19.28 -28.41 11.54
N GLY A 688 -19.78 -28.39 12.78
CA GLY A 688 -20.01 -29.60 13.57
C GLY A 688 -21.46 -30.03 13.48
N PHE A 689 -21.70 -31.33 13.34
CA PHE A 689 -23.01 -31.96 13.53
C PHE A 689 -22.98 -32.78 14.82
N ASP A 690 -23.91 -32.49 15.72
CA ASP A 690 -24.15 -33.22 16.97
C ASP A 690 -24.72 -34.63 16.63
N LEU A 691 -23.95 -35.71 16.85
CA LEU A 691 -24.34 -37.08 16.49
C LEU A 691 -25.19 -37.77 17.57
N LYS A 692 -26.37 -37.21 17.89
CA LYS A 692 -27.38 -37.94 18.67
C LYS A 692 -27.78 -39.19 17.90
N GLN A 693 -27.53 -40.37 18.47
CA GLN A 693 -27.69 -41.61 17.74
C GLN A 693 -29.17 -41.93 17.50
N THR A 694 -29.62 -41.74 16.27
CA THR A 694 -30.73 -42.51 15.71
C THR A 694 -30.23 -43.90 15.31
N GLU A 695 -30.00 -44.78 16.29
CA GLU A 695 -29.90 -46.21 15.98
C GLU A 695 -31.26 -46.65 15.40
N SER A 696 -31.31 -47.08 14.14
CA SER A 696 -32.53 -47.67 13.55
C SER A 696 -32.98 -48.83 14.43
N ALA A 697 -34.26 -48.84 14.80
CA ALA A 697 -34.80 -49.82 15.73
C ALA A 697 -34.61 -51.24 15.17
N ILE A 698 -33.90 -52.09 15.93
CA ILE A 698 -33.68 -53.50 15.56
C ILE A 698 -35.03 -54.17 15.39
N SER A 699 -35.30 -54.66 14.19
CA SER A 699 -36.53 -55.39 13.86
C SER A 699 -36.63 -56.65 14.74
N LYS A 700 -37.78 -56.89 15.38
CA LYS A 700 -37.99 -57.98 16.37
C LYS A 700 -38.89 -59.12 15.87
N ASP A 701 -39.40 -58.96 14.66
CA ASP A 701 -40.30 -59.85 13.92
C ASP A 701 -39.74 -60.15 12.51
N LEU A 702 -38.51 -59.72 12.24
CA LEU A 702 -37.82 -59.77 10.95
C LEU A 702 -38.53 -59.02 9.80
N ARG A 703 -39.40 -58.05 10.14
CA ARG A 703 -40.04 -57.13 9.19
C ARG A 703 -39.36 -55.77 9.13
N ASN A 704 -39.55 -55.05 8.02
CA ASN A 704 -39.02 -53.72 7.77
C ASN A 704 -37.51 -53.58 8.07
N ILE A 705 -36.70 -54.59 7.76
CA ILE A 705 -35.24 -54.56 7.99
C ILE A 705 -34.62 -53.57 6.99
N GLU A 706 -34.14 -52.43 7.50
CA GLU A 706 -33.45 -51.43 6.69
C GLU A 706 -32.00 -51.84 6.39
N LEU A 707 -31.70 -52.01 5.10
CA LEU A 707 -30.35 -52.16 4.56
C LEU A 707 -30.03 -50.95 3.65
N PRO A 708 -28.76 -50.66 3.34
CA PRO A 708 -28.40 -49.36 2.74
C PRO A 708 -29.02 -49.05 1.37
N SER A 709 -29.27 -50.08 0.55
CA SER A 709 -29.95 -49.98 -0.76
C SER A 709 -31.19 -50.87 -0.88
N TYR A 710 -31.61 -51.57 0.18
CA TYR A 710 -32.77 -52.46 0.14
C TYR A 710 -33.58 -52.42 1.43
N SER A 711 -34.89 -52.62 1.35
CA SER A 711 -35.72 -53.01 2.51
C SER A 711 -36.05 -54.50 2.44
N LEU A 712 -35.78 -55.23 3.51
CA LEU A 712 -36.02 -56.68 3.62
C LEU A 712 -37.15 -56.98 4.62
N ASP A 713 -38.14 -57.73 4.16
CA ASP A 713 -39.26 -58.27 4.93
C ASP A 713 -39.19 -59.80 4.91
N ILE A 714 -38.86 -60.46 6.02
CA ILE A 714 -38.88 -61.93 6.11
C ILE A 714 -40.25 -62.37 6.64
N ARG A 715 -41.05 -63.00 5.78
CA ARG A 715 -42.46 -63.30 6.08
C ARG A 715 -42.65 -64.57 6.89
N SER A 716 -41.93 -65.62 6.54
CA SER A 716 -41.84 -66.88 7.26
C SER A 716 -40.44 -67.47 7.11
N VAL A 717 -40.07 -68.31 8.08
CA VAL A 717 -38.84 -69.11 8.07
C VAL A 717 -39.26 -70.54 8.37
N ASP A 718 -39.07 -71.42 7.39
CA ASP A 718 -39.13 -72.87 7.55
C ASP A 718 -37.70 -73.39 7.70
N ALA A 719 -37.48 -74.48 8.42
CA ALA A 719 -36.16 -75.12 8.48
C ALA A 719 -36.22 -76.64 8.38
N ARG A 720 -35.16 -77.23 7.80
CA ARG A 720 -35.03 -78.67 7.61
C ARG A 720 -33.65 -79.13 8.04
N ILE A 721 -33.60 -80.11 8.95
CA ILE A 721 -32.36 -80.75 9.36
C ILE A 721 -32.06 -81.89 8.38
N SER A 722 -30.82 -81.96 7.88
CA SER A 722 -30.36 -83.07 7.03
C SER A 722 -29.11 -83.69 7.64
N GLY A 723 -29.23 -84.91 8.17
CA GLY A 723 -28.10 -85.66 8.73
C GLY A 723 -27.53 -85.10 10.05
N GLY A 724 -28.27 -84.26 10.77
CA GLY A 724 -27.89 -83.72 12.09
C GLY A 724 -26.92 -82.52 12.06
N ASP A 725 -25.95 -82.53 11.15
CA ASP A 725 -24.88 -81.53 11.03
C ASP A 725 -25.14 -80.44 9.96
N LYS A 726 -26.31 -80.47 9.32
CA LYS A 726 -26.79 -79.44 8.39
C LYS A 726 -28.22 -79.00 8.70
N LEU A 727 -28.48 -77.72 8.46
CA LEU A 727 -29.78 -77.06 8.63
C LEU A 727 -30.03 -76.11 7.46
N GLU A 728 -30.99 -76.45 6.59
CA GLU A 728 -31.50 -75.57 5.52
C GLU A 728 -32.55 -74.63 6.13
N LEU A 729 -32.42 -73.30 5.95
CA LEU A 729 -33.50 -72.34 6.21
C LEU A 729 -34.19 -71.93 4.89
N GLY A 730 -35.46 -72.25 4.73
CA GLY A 730 -36.30 -71.70 3.67
C GLY A 730 -36.93 -70.38 4.11
N LEU A 731 -36.49 -69.26 3.55
CA LEU A 731 -37.09 -67.95 3.77
C LEU A 731 -38.19 -67.70 2.73
N ASN A 732 -39.40 -67.31 3.15
CA ASN A 732 -40.28 -66.49 2.32
C ASN A 732 -40.02 -65.02 2.64
N TYR A 733 -39.73 -64.19 1.65
CA TYR A 733 -39.31 -62.81 1.88
C TYR A 733 -39.84 -61.82 0.84
N THR A 734 -39.61 -60.54 1.09
CA THR A 734 -39.80 -59.45 0.13
C THR A 734 -38.59 -58.55 0.24
N LEU A 735 -37.89 -58.34 -0.87
CA LEU A 735 -36.71 -57.48 -0.96
C LEU A 735 -37.03 -56.43 -2.03
N LEU A 736 -37.01 -55.15 -1.66
CA LEU A 736 -37.29 -54.04 -2.58
C LEU A 736 -36.06 -53.12 -2.60
N ASP A 737 -35.66 -52.65 -3.79
CA ASP A 737 -34.68 -51.57 -3.89
C ASP A 737 -35.25 -50.33 -3.20
N ASN A 738 -34.48 -49.74 -2.28
CA ASN A 738 -34.84 -48.54 -1.54
C ASN A 738 -33.92 -47.34 -1.82
N PHE A 739 -33.07 -47.45 -2.85
CA PHE A 739 -32.04 -46.50 -3.22
C PHE A 739 -32.62 -45.19 -3.78
N LYS A 740 -32.07 -44.05 -3.34
CA LYS A 740 -32.64 -42.70 -3.55
C LYS A 740 -31.66 -41.71 -4.19
N TYR A 741 -30.55 -42.21 -4.71
CA TYR A 741 -29.32 -41.44 -4.92
C TYR A 741 -28.68 -41.72 -6.28
N ALA A 742 -27.78 -40.85 -6.73
CA ALA A 742 -27.16 -40.95 -8.06
C ALA A 742 -25.90 -41.84 -8.14
N ASN A 743 -25.31 -42.25 -7.01
CA ASN A 743 -24.02 -42.98 -6.95
C ASN A 743 -24.17 -44.45 -6.47
N ASN A 744 -24.64 -45.32 -7.36
CA ASN A 744 -25.01 -46.72 -7.06
C ASN A 744 -23.84 -47.72 -7.15
N ASP A 745 -22.87 -47.65 -6.23
CA ASP A 745 -21.88 -48.72 -6.04
C ASP A 745 -21.55 -48.86 -4.54
N ARG A 746 -22.36 -49.68 -3.85
CA ARG A 746 -22.37 -49.83 -2.39
C ARG A 746 -22.69 -51.27 -1.97
N GLU A 747 -21.91 -52.24 -2.45
CA GLU A 747 -22.05 -53.62 -1.98
C GLU A 747 -21.97 -53.70 -0.43
N ARG A 748 -22.80 -54.59 0.14
CA ARG A 748 -22.86 -54.92 1.56
C ARG A 748 -23.09 -56.41 1.70
N LYS A 749 -22.50 -57.02 2.73
CA LYS A 749 -22.80 -58.41 3.09
C LYS A 749 -23.95 -58.41 4.10
N VAL A 750 -24.91 -59.31 3.90
CA VAL A 750 -25.88 -59.67 4.94
C VAL A 750 -25.40 -60.97 5.58
N ILE A 751 -25.40 -61.05 6.91
CA ILE A 751 -25.04 -62.25 7.65
C ILE A 751 -26.25 -62.70 8.46
N PHE A 752 -26.66 -63.95 8.24
CA PHE A 752 -27.67 -64.61 9.05
C PHE A 752 -26.95 -65.44 10.12
N GLU A 753 -27.30 -65.23 11.38
CA GLU A 753 -26.79 -65.99 12.53
C GLU A 753 -27.93 -66.77 13.19
N ILE A 754 -27.76 -68.09 13.30
CA ILE A 754 -28.61 -68.95 14.12
C ILE A 754 -28.01 -68.97 15.53
N LYS A 755 -28.63 -68.22 16.45
CA LYS A 755 -28.19 -68.08 17.84
C LYS A 755 -29.01 -68.99 18.77
N THR A 756 -28.31 -69.85 19.50
CA THR A 756 -28.87 -70.73 20.53
C THR A 756 -28.21 -70.42 21.89
N PRO A 757 -28.71 -70.93 23.03
CA PRO A 757 -28.08 -70.71 24.33
C PRO A 757 -26.67 -71.31 24.46
N THR A 758 -26.30 -72.26 23.59
CA THR A 758 -25.06 -73.06 23.69
C THR A 758 -24.12 -72.92 22.50
N ALA A 759 -24.61 -72.44 21.36
CA ALA A 759 -23.88 -72.42 20.09
C ALA A 759 -24.37 -71.28 19.18
N SER A 760 -23.53 -70.88 18.23
CA SER A 760 -23.91 -69.98 17.15
C SER A 760 -23.36 -70.46 15.82
N PHE A 761 -24.14 -70.26 14.74
CA PHE A 761 -23.79 -70.66 13.38
C PHE A 761 -24.12 -69.50 12.44
N GLU A 762 -23.18 -69.11 11.57
CA GLU A 762 -23.31 -67.94 10.69
C GLU A 762 -23.23 -68.35 9.23
N GLN A 763 -24.00 -67.67 8.38
CA GLN A 763 -23.89 -67.78 6.92
C GLN A 763 -23.99 -66.40 6.27
N THR A 764 -23.09 -66.12 5.32
CA THR A 764 -23.10 -64.87 4.55
C THR A 764 -23.97 -65.03 3.31
N VAL A 765 -24.90 -64.09 3.10
CA VAL A 765 -25.83 -64.06 1.98
C VAL A 765 -25.60 -62.80 1.16
N LYS A 766 -25.57 -62.97 -0.16
CA LYS A 766 -25.54 -61.85 -1.13
C LYS A 766 -26.96 -61.35 -1.41
N LEU A 767 -27.06 -60.08 -1.77
CA LEU A 767 -28.28 -59.51 -2.36
C LEU A 767 -28.08 -59.36 -3.88
N GLY A 768 -29.16 -59.49 -4.66
CA GLY A 768 -29.10 -59.48 -6.12
C GLY A 768 -28.57 -60.78 -6.73
N THR A 769 -27.80 -60.67 -7.80
CA THR A 769 -27.37 -61.80 -8.65
C THR A 769 -26.57 -62.84 -7.88
N GLY A 770 -27.09 -64.08 -7.81
CA GLY A 770 -26.46 -65.19 -7.08
C GLY A 770 -26.71 -65.16 -5.57
N GLY A 771 -27.76 -64.46 -5.12
CA GLY A 771 -28.22 -64.44 -3.73
C GLY A 771 -29.72 -64.17 -3.63
N MET A 772 -30.15 -63.42 -2.61
CA MET A 772 -31.53 -62.97 -2.47
C MET A 772 -31.83 -61.88 -3.50
N THR A 773 -32.65 -62.19 -4.50
CA THR A 773 -33.03 -61.27 -5.58
C THR A 773 -34.13 -60.31 -5.14
N GLU A 774 -34.20 -59.15 -5.79
CA GLU A 774 -35.31 -58.22 -5.61
C GLU A 774 -36.65 -58.87 -6.03
N GLY A 775 -37.72 -58.58 -5.29
CA GLY A 775 -39.07 -59.00 -5.60
C GLY A 775 -39.98 -59.11 -4.38
N ASN A 776 -41.28 -59.16 -4.64
CA ASN A 776 -42.30 -59.50 -3.65
C ASN A 776 -42.44 -61.01 -3.51
N LEU A 777 -42.66 -61.49 -2.27
CA LEU A 777 -42.97 -62.90 -1.93
C LEU A 777 -42.00 -63.95 -2.53
N GLN A 778 -40.72 -63.61 -2.62
CA GLN A 778 -39.65 -64.49 -3.11
C GLN A 778 -39.32 -65.59 -2.09
N THR A 779 -38.66 -66.66 -2.55
CA THR A 779 -38.18 -67.76 -1.72
C THR A 779 -36.68 -67.96 -1.87
N PHE A 780 -35.94 -68.11 -0.76
CA PHE A 780 -34.49 -68.33 -0.77
C PHE A 780 -34.08 -69.34 0.30
N GLY A 781 -33.20 -70.27 -0.05
CA GLY A 781 -32.63 -71.27 0.87
C GLY A 781 -31.28 -70.81 1.41
N ILE A 782 -31.07 -70.94 2.73
CA ILE A 782 -29.78 -70.69 3.39
C ILE A 782 -29.31 -71.98 4.06
N ASP A 783 -28.26 -72.61 3.51
CA ASP A 783 -27.60 -73.75 4.14
C ASP A 783 -26.66 -73.31 5.26
N PHE A 784 -26.90 -73.83 6.46
CA PHE A 784 -25.97 -73.81 7.59
C PHE A 784 -25.37 -75.20 7.81
N ALA A 785 -24.08 -75.24 8.14
CA ALA A 785 -23.37 -76.45 8.54
C ALA A 785 -22.65 -76.22 9.88
N GLY A 786 -22.65 -77.23 10.75
CA GLY A 786 -21.98 -77.14 12.04
C GLY A 786 -22.19 -78.40 12.88
N ASP A 787 -21.20 -78.71 13.72
CA ASP A 787 -21.22 -79.89 14.61
C ASP A 787 -22.53 -79.95 15.39
N ARG A 788 -23.32 -80.99 15.11
CA ARG A 788 -24.59 -81.30 15.78
C ARG A 788 -25.61 -80.15 15.80
N ILE A 789 -25.59 -79.26 14.79
CA ILE A 789 -26.46 -78.08 14.68
C ILE A 789 -27.95 -78.39 14.92
N GLY A 790 -28.45 -79.54 14.44
CA GLY A 790 -29.82 -79.98 14.68
C GLY A 790 -30.15 -80.20 16.16
N SER A 791 -29.19 -80.66 16.97
CA SER A 791 -29.38 -80.85 18.42
C SER A 791 -29.39 -79.52 19.20
N HIS A 792 -28.70 -78.50 18.71
CA HIS A 792 -28.72 -77.16 19.29
C HIS A 792 -30.00 -76.37 18.93
N THR A 793 -30.64 -76.69 17.81
CA THR A 793 -31.76 -75.94 17.23
C THR A 793 -33.14 -76.58 17.43
N VAL A 794 -33.22 -77.83 17.93
CA VAL A 794 -34.48 -78.55 18.17
C VAL A 794 -35.47 -77.82 19.09
N SER A 795 -34.99 -77.02 20.05
CA SER A 795 -35.83 -76.22 20.96
C SER A 795 -36.25 -74.86 20.36
N GLY A 796 -35.95 -74.61 19.09
CA GLY A 796 -36.00 -73.29 18.47
C GLY A 796 -34.70 -72.50 18.67
N PHE A 797 -34.58 -71.38 17.97
CA PHE A 797 -33.41 -70.52 17.93
C PHE A 797 -33.81 -69.07 17.65
N ASN A 798 -32.93 -68.12 17.93
CA ASN A 798 -33.07 -66.76 17.41
C ASN A 798 -32.34 -66.67 16.07
N LEU A 799 -33.05 -66.29 15.01
CA LEU A 799 -32.43 -65.88 13.75
C LEU A 799 -32.11 -64.40 13.84
N ASN A 800 -30.83 -64.07 13.89
CA ASN A 800 -30.33 -62.71 13.82
C ASN A 800 -29.89 -62.38 12.39
N VAL A 801 -30.10 -61.15 11.95
CA VAL A 801 -29.69 -60.62 10.66
C VAL A 801 -28.80 -59.41 10.90
N TYR A 802 -27.57 -59.47 10.40
CA TYR A 802 -26.57 -58.39 10.51
C TYR A 802 -26.22 -57.81 9.15
N GLU A 803 -25.93 -56.51 9.11
CA GLU A 803 -25.14 -55.89 8.04
C GLU A 803 -23.65 -55.96 8.43
N GLU A 804 -22.77 -56.44 7.54
CA GLU A 804 -21.31 -56.35 7.71
C GLU A 804 -20.70 -55.32 6.76
N TYR A 805 -19.88 -54.42 7.32
CA TYR A 805 -19.08 -53.43 6.60
C TYR A 805 -17.63 -53.45 7.09
N GLU A 806 -16.67 -53.67 6.19
CA GLU A 806 -15.22 -53.77 6.48
C GLU A 806 -14.86 -54.71 7.67
N GLY A 807 -15.70 -55.71 7.96
CA GLY A 807 -15.51 -56.67 9.07
C GLY A 807 -16.18 -56.28 10.40
N PHE A 808 -16.79 -55.09 10.46
CA PHE A 808 -17.63 -54.64 11.58
C PHE A 808 -19.09 -54.97 11.30
N ARG A 809 -19.89 -55.26 12.34
CA ARG A 809 -21.25 -55.78 12.18
C ARG A 809 -22.30 -54.95 12.94
N ARG A 810 -23.45 -54.69 12.30
CA ARG A 810 -24.63 -54.08 12.95
C ARG A 810 -25.80 -55.06 12.91
N LEU A 811 -26.38 -55.38 14.07
CA LEU A 811 -27.62 -56.15 14.15
C LEU A 811 -28.78 -55.30 13.61
N VAL A 812 -29.48 -55.78 12.58
CA VAL A 812 -30.58 -55.06 11.92
C VAL A 812 -31.95 -55.73 12.10
N GLY A 813 -31.95 -57.05 12.31
CA GLY A 813 -33.15 -57.81 12.66
C GLY A 813 -32.84 -59.00 13.57
N THR A 814 -33.80 -59.37 14.40
CA THR A 814 -33.79 -60.58 15.23
C THR A 814 -35.21 -61.15 15.28
N GLY A 815 -35.35 -62.46 15.27
CA GLY A 815 -36.65 -63.11 15.39
C GLY A 815 -36.52 -64.51 15.99
N LYS A 816 -37.39 -64.86 16.94
CA LYS A 816 -37.41 -66.22 17.50
C LYS A 816 -38.13 -67.16 16.53
N ILE A 817 -37.39 -68.14 16.05
CA ILE A 817 -37.89 -69.27 15.26
C ILE A 817 -38.16 -70.43 16.21
N ASN A 818 -39.37 -70.99 16.19
CA ASN A 818 -39.73 -72.10 17.06
C ASN A 818 -39.13 -73.43 16.55
N GLY A 819 -39.00 -74.41 17.44
CA GLY A 819 -38.48 -75.73 17.11
C GLY A 819 -39.39 -76.52 16.16
N TYR A 820 -38.80 -77.46 15.44
CA TYR A 820 -39.45 -78.28 14.42
C TYR A 820 -39.71 -79.70 14.93
N SER A 821 -40.86 -80.28 14.57
CA SER A 821 -41.09 -81.71 14.75
C SER A 821 -40.23 -82.52 13.79
N MET A 822 -39.50 -83.50 14.30
CA MET A 822 -38.86 -84.52 13.47
C MET A 822 -39.94 -85.38 12.80
N ASN A 823 -39.76 -85.68 11.51
CA ASN A 823 -40.43 -86.76 10.79
C ASN A 823 -39.42 -87.90 10.59
#